data_AF-A0A078KPV6-F1
#
_entry.id   AF-A0A078KPV6-F1
#
_cell.length_a   1.000
_cell.length_b   1.000
_cell.length_c   1.000
_cell.angle_alpha   90.00
_cell.angle_beta   90.00
_cell.angle_gamma   90.00
#
_symmetry.space_group_name_H-M   'P 1'
#
loop_
_entity.id
_entity.type
_entity.pdbx_description
1 polymer ?
#
loop_
_entity_poly.entity_id
_entity_poly.type
_entity_poly.pdbx_seq_one_letter_code
_entity_poly.pdbx_strand_id
1 'polypeptide(L)'
;MQSKREAHISKKSKIADVVSNSSEGDINSFVPDFELLMQTDLAHKKRSQPTSLVYDQVKREVNDAEEEFNKIKTEKGRYKRKSTLKAMISTKRKWLSDVDDAKTKNYPALWAAMLHGYQLELVVNQTEQVRQQGLVVKRATVEFVRLFQDVIAQHIEIEGKTLSWAEIVKYKNILSRFHQSIKTIVIEDKSEITLERVSKLFSDHDLTIEHDWVGHAAYTQIYRENNQLVITHCNRGIGLRSTYNLVYRINIAGLDLKQLRTVIATITGLEVKVDNEEEYKKFYEQYDKTLNDFGFSFSWGKHVIPQKIGNCVLANLKGLLKERLPEDIYKWCTTEMRDLSAIQHLINPMLQSGKNLKNKQFNIDTDDDFFHLRQLINYIFDKSVEGIVNDHLGKVRKSEALKKALKAIGNYERVINENKTLSKENRWKLKNYIHSKIDLYKKILLNSEMRQPEILYRVLWAEAQKILTLSSEDASKNEFFKHLIGRAARNPHIFSELYDYCYREERENSAVLLKLMFSRVIEVIAGDFILSDPENITIYRESLRRILIKECEKRPYDSELIAQLTNTHLTHINPTLYVAASVAMNDLKNEGSKYELLKSLFDSTLKNRDFLDLFVRNKMPQTTTFFRQQKESFDLRAFFTAAAEFIIESIELPLTGEKLQQHLDQVLHYPNERTVEKDKVKRFLQLFCYKQLLDSKKIDATNIIHWKNINVLANQCKQISYCVPGALKLADSVLDRYHTLKPLVPKATPRCGGLISARCTGVRALNPKGDEIVVPTAARRLYQF
;
A
#
# COMPACT_ATOMS: atom_id res chain seq x y z
N MET A 1 41.69 -9.83 -71.28
CA MET A 1 42.14 -11.15 -70.78
C MET A 1 42.54 -10.99 -69.33
N GLN A 2 42.32 -12.01 -68.46
CA GLN A 2 42.89 -12.14 -67.09
C GLN A 2 42.57 -11.01 -66.08
N SER A 3 42.55 -11.23 -64.75
CA SER A 3 42.35 -12.49 -64.00
C SER A 3 41.91 -12.22 -62.54
N LYS A 4 41.14 -13.17 -61.99
CA LYS A 4 41.14 -13.70 -60.60
C LYS A 4 41.64 -12.83 -59.42
N ARG A 5 40.74 -12.70 -58.43
CA ARG A 5 40.89 -13.05 -56.98
C ARG A 5 41.85 -12.29 -56.03
N GLU A 6 41.28 -12.04 -54.84
CA GLU A 6 41.85 -12.29 -53.50
C GLU A 6 43.14 -11.57 -53.06
N ALA A 7 42.98 -10.40 -52.40
CA ALA A 7 43.63 -10.07 -51.12
C ALA A 7 43.02 -8.76 -50.55
N HIS A 8 43.04 -8.41 -49.26
CA HIS A 8 42.93 -9.05 -47.94
C HIS A 8 43.13 -7.89 -46.93
N ILE A 9 42.43 -7.89 -45.78
CA ILE A 9 42.86 -7.25 -44.51
C ILE A 9 43.02 -5.71 -44.45
N SER A 10 42.01 -5.08 -43.82
CA SER A 10 42.08 -3.87 -42.95
C SER A 10 42.50 -2.50 -43.50
N LYS A 11 41.70 -1.47 -43.18
CA LYS A 11 42.09 -0.42 -42.20
C LYS A 11 40.90 0.44 -41.75
N LYS A 12 41.09 1.15 -40.63
CA LYS A 12 40.09 2.01 -39.98
C LYS A 12 40.00 3.38 -40.64
N SER A 13 38.77 3.85 -40.86
CA SER A 13 38.32 5.21 -40.51
C SER A 13 37.01 5.03 -39.71
N LYS A 14 36.71 5.71 -38.60
CA LYS A 14 36.93 7.10 -38.17
C LYS A 14 36.27 8.14 -39.06
N ILE A 15 34.96 8.26 -38.83
CA ILE A 15 34.16 9.49 -38.70
C ILE A 15 35.00 10.79 -38.75
N ALA A 16 34.54 11.72 -39.58
CA ALA A 16 34.68 13.16 -39.40
C ALA A 16 33.32 13.80 -39.74
N ASP A 17 32.97 14.89 -39.07
CA ASP A 17 31.59 15.37 -38.98
C ASP A 17 31.07 16.12 -40.20
N VAL A 18 29.76 16.00 -40.45
CA VAL A 18 28.96 17.07 -41.07
C VAL A 18 27.74 17.28 -40.18
N VAL A 19 27.66 18.45 -39.54
CA VAL A 19 26.56 18.85 -38.66
C VAL A 19 25.42 19.42 -39.51
N SER A 20 24.18 18.98 -39.23
CA SER A 20 22.97 19.65 -39.69
C SER A 20 21.97 19.80 -38.55
N ASN A 21 21.87 21.01 -38.01
CA ASN A 21 20.76 21.43 -37.16
C ASN A 21 19.53 21.75 -38.05
N SER A 22 18.27 21.63 -37.61
CA SER A 22 17.67 20.86 -36.51
C SER A 22 16.15 21.11 -36.55
N SER A 23 15.30 20.09 -36.51
CA SER A 23 13.86 20.26 -36.24
C SER A 23 13.18 18.94 -35.93
N GLU A 24 12.25 18.99 -34.97
CA GLU A 24 11.43 17.87 -34.47
C GLU A 24 12.25 16.76 -33.78
N GLY A 25 11.88 16.46 -32.53
CA GLY A 25 12.63 15.52 -31.71
C GLY A 25 12.31 14.07 -32.08
N ASP A 26 13.32 13.21 -32.10
CA ASP A 26 13.14 11.77 -32.15
C ASP A 26 12.30 11.32 -30.95
N ILE A 27 11.00 11.17 -31.18
CA ILE A 27 10.20 10.18 -30.47
C ILE A 27 10.90 8.85 -30.75
N ASN A 28 11.66 8.34 -29.76
CA ASN A 28 12.27 7.03 -29.81
C ASN A 28 11.17 5.99 -30.05
N SER A 29 10.91 5.73 -31.32
CA SER A 29 9.81 4.91 -31.75
C SER A 29 10.11 3.51 -31.27
N PHE A 30 9.27 2.98 -30.39
CA PHE A 30 9.39 1.59 -29.97
C PHE A 30 9.14 0.63 -31.15
N VAL A 31 8.63 1.12 -32.29
CA VAL A 31 8.28 0.30 -33.46
C VAL A 31 9.46 -0.49 -34.01
N PRO A 32 10.66 0.05 -34.33
CA PRO A 32 11.74 -0.77 -34.88
C PRO A 32 12.31 -1.80 -33.90
N ASP A 33 12.38 -1.49 -32.61
CA ASP A 33 12.85 -2.45 -31.58
C ASP A 33 11.78 -3.51 -31.27
N PHE A 34 10.50 -3.13 -31.21
CA PHE A 34 9.38 -4.05 -31.06
C PHE A 34 9.18 -4.90 -32.31
N GLU A 35 9.37 -4.34 -33.51
CA GLU A 35 9.41 -5.08 -34.76
C GLU A 35 10.64 -5.97 -34.85
N LEU A 36 11.81 -5.57 -34.36
CA LEU A 36 12.99 -6.43 -34.31
C LEU A 36 12.79 -7.57 -33.30
N LEU A 37 12.15 -7.33 -32.16
CA LEU A 37 11.81 -8.34 -31.17
C LEU A 37 10.68 -9.25 -31.66
N MET A 38 9.67 -8.72 -32.36
CA MET A 38 8.64 -9.47 -33.08
C MET A 38 9.19 -10.22 -34.29
N GLN A 39 10.22 -9.72 -34.97
CA GLN A 39 10.92 -10.40 -36.07
C GLN A 39 11.85 -11.49 -35.54
N THR A 40 12.45 -11.28 -34.36
CA THR A 40 13.20 -12.30 -33.62
C THR A 40 12.26 -13.38 -33.09
N ASP A 41 11.09 -13.01 -32.55
CA ASP A 41 10.03 -13.96 -32.17
C ASP A 41 9.37 -14.61 -33.40
N LEU A 42 9.29 -13.94 -34.55
CA LEU A 42 8.87 -14.53 -35.84
C LEU A 42 9.96 -15.41 -36.45
N ALA A 43 11.24 -15.15 -36.22
CA ALA A 43 12.35 -16.05 -36.55
C ALA A 43 12.35 -17.26 -35.61
N HIS A 44 12.06 -17.07 -34.33
CA HIS A 44 11.77 -18.14 -33.39
C HIS A 44 10.50 -18.91 -33.75
N LYS A 45 9.43 -18.28 -34.26
CA LYS A 45 8.21 -18.96 -34.75
C LYS A 45 8.47 -19.70 -36.07
N LYS A 46 9.25 -19.14 -37.00
CA LYS A 46 9.77 -19.87 -38.18
C LYS A 46 10.66 -21.07 -37.78
N ARG A 47 11.38 -20.98 -36.66
CA ARG A 47 12.11 -22.11 -36.04
C ARG A 47 11.24 -23.04 -35.17
N SER A 48 10.08 -22.61 -34.67
CA SER A 48 9.28 -23.33 -33.66
C SER A 48 7.85 -23.74 -34.06
N GLN A 49 7.42 -23.42 -35.28
CA GLN A 49 6.32 -24.14 -35.94
C GLN A 49 6.59 -25.67 -35.99
N PRO A 50 7.84 -26.15 -36.11
CA PRO A 50 8.19 -27.53 -35.74
C PRO A 50 8.19 -27.75 -34.22
N THR A 51 8.90 -26.92 -33.45
CA THR A 51 9.26 -27.23 -32.06
C THR A 51 8.09 -27.39 -31.09
N SER A 52 6.94 -26.72 -31.25
CA SER A 52 5.80 -26.98 -30.34
C SER A 52 5.23 -28.39 -30.56
N LEU A 53 4.97 -28.76 -31.82
CA LEU A 53 4.49 -30.10 -32.18
C LEU A 53 5.52 -31.18 -31.84
N VAL A 54 6.81 -30.91 -32.10
CA VAL A 54 7.91 -31.82 -31.75
C VAL A 54 8.07 -31.95 -30.23
N TYR A 55 7.86 -30.89 -29.44
CA TYR A 55 7.90 -30.97 -27.97
C TYR A 55 6.72 -31.81 -27.43
N ASP A 56 5.51 -31.56 -27.91
CA ASP A 56 4.30 -32.33 -27.52
C ASP A 56 4.30 -33.77 -28.08
N GLN A 57 5.06 -34.03 -29.15
CA GLN A 57 5.36 -35.37 -29.66
C GLN A 57 6.41 -36.07 -28.79
N VAL A 58 7.58 -35.45 -28.56
CA VAL A 58 8.66 -36.01 -27.73
C VAL A 58 8.17 -36.29 -26.30
N LYS A 59 7.29 -35.45 -25.75
CA LYS A 59 6.65 -35.68 -24.44
C LYS A 59 5.72 -36.91 -24.43
N ARG A 60 4.98 -37.15 -25.51
CA ARG A 60 4.21 -38.41 -25.67
C ARG A 60 5.13 -39.61 -25.86
N GLU A 61 6.12 -39.52 -26.75
CA GLU A 61 7.11 -40.58 -26.97
C GLU A 61 7.95 -40.92 -25.73
N VAL A 62 8.06 -40.02 -24.75
CA VAL A 62 8.61 -40.28 -23.41
C VAL A 62 7.61 -41.06 -22.55
N ASN A 63 6.37 -40.60 -22.46
CA ASN A 63 5.31 -41.30 -21.70
C ASN A 63 5.05 -42.71 -22.23
N ASP A 64 4.92 -42.87 -23.55
CA ASP A 64 4.69 -44.16 -24.23
C ASP A 64 5.86 -45.14 -23.96
N ALA A 65 7.09 -44.64 -23.99
CA ALA A 65 8.29 -45.42 -23.70
C ALA A 65 8.41 -45.77 -22.20
N GLU A 66 7.94 -44.92 -21.30
CA GLU A 66 7.88 -45.19 -19.86
C GLU A 66 6.81 -46.23 -19.53
N GLU A 67 5.64 -46.17 -20.17
CA GLU A 67 4.64 -47.24 -20.12
C GLU A 67 5.21 -48.57 -20.65
N GLU A 68 5.91 -48.57 -21.79
CA GLU A 68 6.54 -49.79 -22.31
C GLU A 68 7.63 -50.32 -21.37
N PHE A 69 8.49 -49.44 -20.84
CA PHE A 69 9.54 -49.78 -19.89
C PHE A 69 8.99 -50.43 -18.61
N ASN A 70 7.85 -49.94 -18.12
CA ASN A 70 7.15 -50.46 -16.95
C ASN A 70 6.45 -51.80 -17.25
N LYS A 71 5.89 -51.98 -18.45
CA LYS A 71 5.25 -53.25 -18.90
C LYS A 71 6.27 -54.39 -19.13
N ILE A 72 7.58 -54.11 -19.22
CA ILE A 72 8.62 -55.14 -19.34
C ILE A 72 8.94 -55.78 -17.98
N LYS A 73 8.34 -56.97 -17.75
CA LYS A 73 8.70 -57.92 -16.67
C LYS A 73 10.19 -58.33 -16.74
N THR A 74 10.73 -58.68 -15.58
CA THR A 74 12.16 -58.93 -15.32
C THR A 74 12.58 -60.37 -15.61
N GLU A 75 12.66 -60.74 -16.89
CA GLU A 75 13.23 -62.02 -17.34
C GLU A 75 14.46 -61.83 -18.25
N LYS A 76 15.41 -62.76 -18.14
CA LYS A 76 16.68 -62.72 -18.89
C LYS A 76 16.41 -62.81 -20.40
N GLY A 77 16.79 -61.75 -21.11
CA GLY A 77 16.53 -61.58 -22.55
C GLY A 77 15.99 -60.18 -22.88
N ARG A 78 15.12 -59.61 -22.05
CA ARG A 78 14.54 -58.26 -22.29
C ARG A 78 15.44 -57.10 -21.85
N TYR A 79 16.59 -57.38 -21.24
CA TYR A 79 17.51 -56.37 -20.70
C TYR A 79 17.96 -55.33 -21.75
N LYS A 80 18.34 -55.77 -22.97
CA LYS A 80 18.78 -54.86 -24.04
C LYS A 80 17.69 -53.88 -24.48
N ARG A 81 16.44 -54.35 -24.60
CA ARG A 81 15.27 -53.50 -24.89
C ARG A 81 15.01 -52.51 -23.75
N LYS A 82 15.10 -52.97 -22.50
CA LYS A 82 14.91 -52.14 -21.30
C LYS A 82 16.02 -51.08 -21.13
N SER A 83 17.27 -51.40 -21.47
CA SER A 83 18.37 -50.41 -21.49
C SER A 83 18.24 -49.39 -22.63
N THR A 84 17.82 -49.82 -23.83
CA THR A 84 17.57 -48.90 -24.96
C THR A 84 16.42 -47.94 -24.66
N LEU A 85 15.31 -48.42 -24.08
CA LEU A 85 14.23 -47.57 -23.60
C LEU A 85 14.72 -46.58 -22.53
N LYS A 86 15.46 -47.05 -21.51
CA LYS A 86 16.03 -46.17 -20.47
C LYS A 86 16.93 -45.07 -21.06
N ALA A 87 17.77 -45.41 -22.04
CA ALA A 87 18.62 -44.44 -22.73
C ALA A 87 17.78 -43.44 -23.54
N MET A 88 16.78 -43.90 -24.30
CA MET A 88 15.89 -43.01 -25.06
C MET A 88 15.10 -42.06 -24.15
N ILE A 89 14.53 -42.57 -23.06
CA ILE A 89 13.83 -41.78 -22.03
C ILE A 89 14.79 -40.74 -21.45
N SER A 90 16.01 -41.13 -21.07
CA SER A 90 17.01 -40.21 -20.51
C SER A 90 17.41 -39.10 -21.49
N THR A 91 17.65 -39.43 -22.77
CA THR A 91 18.03 -38.46 -23.80
C THR A 91 16.88 -37.52 -24.15
N LYS A 92 15.65 -38.03 -24.27
CA LYS A 92 14.46 -37.21 -24.56
C LYS A 92 14.05 -36.33 -23.37
N ARG A 93 14.09 -36.86 -22.13
CA ARG A 93 13.93 -36.05 -20.91
C ARG A 93 14.99 -34.96 -20.80
N LYS A 94 16.26 -35.26 -21.12
CA LYS A 94 17.30 -34.24 -21.18
C LYS A 94 16.98 -33.19 -22.24
N TRP A 95 16.61 -33.57 -23.45
CA TRP A 95 16.24 -32.60 -24.50
C TRP A 95 15.06 -31.71 -24.10
N LEU A 96 14.04 -32.26 -23.43
CA LEU A 96 12.94 -31.47 -22.86
C LEU A 96 13.48 -30.44 -21.83
N SER A 97 14.36 -30.88 -20.90
CA SER A 97 15.03 -30.02 -19.93
C SER A 97 15.89 -28.93 -20.58
N ASP A 98 16.74 -29.28 -21.55
CA ASP A 98 17.61 -28.33 -22.27
C ASP A 98 16.76 -27.27 -23.02
N VAL A 99 15.60 -27.68 -23.55
CA VAL A 99 14.63 -26.79 -24.23
C VAL A 99 13.87 -25.91 -23.24
N ASP A 100 13.51 -26.41 -22.07
CA ASP A 100 12.78 -25.66 -21.05
C ASP A 100 13.70 -24.71 -20.26
N ASP A 101 14.97 -25.06 -20.03
CA ASP A 101 16.03 -24.16 -19.55
C ASP A 101 16.27 -23.01 -20.54
N ALA A 102 16.32 -23.31 -21.84
CA ALA A 102 16.49 -22.31 -22.90
C ALA A 102 15.28 -21.35 -22.99
N LYS A 103 14.05 -21.83 -22.74
CA LYS A 103 12.86 -20.97 -22.61
C LYS A 103 12.93 -20.12 -21.34
N THR A 104 13.27 -20.73 -20.20
CA THR A 104 13.27 -20.08 -18.87
C THR A 104 14.25 -18.91 -18.82
N LYS A 105 15.41 -19.02 -19.47
CA LYS A 105 16.36 -17.91 -19.65
C LYS A 105 15.77 -16.71 -20.38
N ASN A 106 14.79 -16.92 -21.26
CA ASN A 106 14.11 -15.86 -22.01
C ASN A 106 12.85 -15.32 -21.30
N TYR A 107 12.40 -15.92 -20.18
CA TYR A 107 11.22 -15.44 -19.47
C TYR A 107 11.32 -13.96 -19.05
N PRO A 108 12.43 -13.44 -18.49
CA PRO A 108 12.50 -12.02 -18.08
C PRO A 108 12.36 -11.04 -19.26
N ALA A 109 12.94 -11.35 -20.42
CA ALA A 109 12.84 -10.50 -21.61
C ALA A 109 11.41 -10.50 -22.20
N LEU A 110 10.79 -11.67 -22.25
CA LEU A 110 9.37 -11.82 -22.63
C LEU A 110 8.46 -11.02 -21.71
N TRP A 111 8.74 -11.09 -20.40
CA TRP A 111 7.99 -10.39 -19.37
C TRP A 111 8.17 -8.87 -19.41
N ALA A 112 9.38 -8.37 -19.64
CA ALA A 112 9.63 -6.95 -19.85
C ALA A 112 8.84 -6.43 -21.06
N ALA A 113 8.88 -7.14 -22.21
CA ALA A 113 8.13 -6.78 -23.41
C ALA A 113 6.60 -6.78 -23.17
N MET A 114 6.08 -7.73 -22.40
CA MET A 114 4.66 -7.78 -22.03
C MET A 114 4.25 -6.64 -21.09
N LEU A 115 5.08 -6.32 -20.09
CA LEU A 115 4.79 -5.21 -19.18
C LEU A 115 4.93 -3.84 -19.90
N HIS A 116 5.85 -3.70 -20.87
CA HIS A 116 5.92 -2.53 -21.76
C HIS A 116 4.67 -2.37 -22.63
N GLY A 117 4.21 -3.45 -23.27
CA GLY A 117 2.98 -3.42 -24.08
C GLY A 117 1.75 -3.02 -23.23
N TYR A 118 1.66 -3.56 -22.02
CA TYR A 118 0.61 -3.20 -21.05
C TYR A 118 0.63 -1.71 -20.67
N GLN A 119 1.80 -1.08 -20.57
CA GLN A 119 1.92 0.36 -20.36
C GLN A 119 1.41 1.16 -21.57
N LEU A 120 1.81 0.78 -22.79
CA LEU A 120 1.41 1.49 -24.01
C LEU A 120 -0.11 1.45 -24.23
N GLU A 121 -0.72 0.29 -24.05
CA GLU A 121 -2.17 0.12 -24.26
C GLU A 121 -3.00 0.82 -23.16
N LEU A 122 -2.51 0.86 -21.92
CA LEU A 122 -3.13 1.65 -20.84
C LEU A 122 -3.14 3.16 -21.14
N VAL A 123 -2.05 3.72 -21.66
CA VAL A 123 -1.93 5.17 -21.94
C VAL A 123 -2.91 5.62 -23.02
N VAL A 124 -3.11 4.81 -24.07
CA VAL A 124 -4.09 5.11 -25.12
C VAL A 124 -5.52 4.93 -24.59
N ASN A 125 -5.84 3.77 -24.01
CA ASN A 125 -7.22 3.39 -23.73
C ASN A 125 -7.82 4.16 -22.53
N GLN A 126 -7.04 4.46 -21.48
CA GLN A 126 -7.54 5.25 -20.35
C GLN A 126 -7.83 6.71 -20.75
N THR A 127 -6.99 7.33 -21.57
CA THR A 127 -7.10 8.76 -21.90
C THR A 127 -8.38 9.06 -22.70
N GLU A 128 -8.83 8.13 -23.55
CA GLU A 128 -10.11 8.27 -24.26
C GLU A 128 -11.32 7.80 -23.44
N GLN A 129 -11.28 6.62 -22.80
CA GLN A 129 -12.44 6.15 -22.02
C GLN A 129 -12.78 7.09 -20.84
N VAL A 130 -11.78 7.58 -20.11
CA VAL A 130 -12.01 8.49 -18.97
C VAL A 130 -12.50 9.86 -19.45
N ARG A 131 -12.07 10.35 -20.62
CA ARG A 131 -12.62 11.58 -21.22
C ARG A 131 -14.06 11.40 -21.70
N GLN A 132 -14.37 10.31 -22.41
CA GLN A 132 -15.70 10.10 -23.00
C GLN A 132 -16.77 9.72 -21.95
N GLN A 133 -16.40 9.02 -20.87
CA GLN A 133 -17.37 8.58 -19.84
C GLN A 133 -17.33 9.39 -18.54
N GLY A 134 -16.23 10.07 -18.21
CA GLY A 134 -16.01 10.61 -16.87
C GLY A 134 -16.65 11.96 -16.56
N LEU A 135 -16.80 12.84 -17.55
CA LEU A 135 -16.92 14.29 -17.31
C LEU A 135 -18.35 14.89 -17.29
N VAL A 136 -19.39 14.16 -17.72
CA VAL A 136 -20.76 14.72 -17.88
C VAL A 136 -21.88 13.85 -17.30
N VAL A 137 -21.54 12.78 -16.56
CA VAL A 137 -22.51 11.82 -16.00
C VAL A 137 -23.07 12.32 -14.66
N LYS A 138 -24.07 13.22 -14.68
CA LYS A 138 -24.73 13.70 -13.44
C LYS A 138 -25.53 12.62 -12.69
N ARG A 139 -26.09 11.64 -13.41
CA ARG A 139 -27.06 10.65 -12.88
C ARG A 139 -26.59 9.20 -13.06
N ALA A 140 -27.28 8.26 -12.41
CA ALA A 140 -27.13 6.83 -12.68
C ALA A 140 -27.25 6.54 -14.20
N THR A 141 -26.26 5.88 -14.80
CA THR A 141 -26.30 5.60 -16.25
C THR A 141 -27.36 4.55 -16.58
N VAL A 142 -28.01 4.69 -17.74
CA VAL A 142 -28.89 3.65 -18.31
C VAL A 142 -28.15 2.30 -18.42
N GLU A 143 -26.85 2.35 -18.70
CA GLU A 143 -25.99 1.16 -18.69
C GLU A 143 -25.86 0.53 -17.30
N PHE A 144 -25.65 1.30 -16.22
CA PHE A 144 -25.59 0.77 -14.85
C PHE A 144 -26.88 0.04 -14.46
N VAL A 145 -28.03 0.64 -14.77
CA VAL A 145 -29.36 0.03 -14.54
C VAL A 145 -29.49 -1.29 -15.32
N ARG A 146 -29.12 -1.30 -16.61
CA ARG A 146 -29.11 -2.50 -17.46
C ARG A 146 -28.19 -3.59 -16.92
N LEU A 147 -26.94 -3.26 -16.62
CA LEU A 147 -25.94 -4.20 -16.08
C LEU A 147 -26.37 -4.78 -14.73
N PHE A 148 -27.02 -3.99 -13.89
CA PHE A 148 -27.53 -4.46 -12.60
C PHE A 148 -28.72 -5.42 -12.78
N GLN A 149 -29.62 -5.14 -13.73
CA GLN A 149 -30.68 -6.08 -14.14
C GLN A 149 -30.10 -7.38 -14.72
N ASP A 150 -29.02 -7.31 -15.51
CA ASP A 150 -28.32 -8.49 -16.05
C ASP A 150 -27.73 -9.36 -14.92
N VAL A 151 -27.13 -8.75 -13.88
CA VAL A 151 -26.65 -9.48 -12.67
C VAL A 151 -27.81 -10.01 -11.81
N ILE A 152 -28.96 -9.32 -11.78
CA ILE A 152 -30.17 -9.82 -11.13
C ILE A 152 -30.69 -11.10 -11.82
N ALA A 153 -30.46 -11.30 -13.11
CA ALA A 153 -30.81 -12.53 -13.82
C ALA A 153 -29.85 -13.72 -13.55
N GLN A 154 -28.60 -13.48 -13.13
CA GLN A 154 -27.61 -14.55 -12.87
C GLN A 154 -27.91 -15.39 -11.61
N HIS A 155 -27.35 -16.60 -11.49
CA HIS A 155 -27.31 -17.32 -10.21
C HIS A 155 -26.26 -16.70 -9.25
N ILE A 156 -26.46 -16.77 -7.93
CA ILE A 156 -25.52 -16.22 -6.95
C ILE A 156 -24.54 -17.34 -6.54
N GLU A 157 -23.35 -17.32 -7.13
CA GLU A 157 -22.28 -18.29 -6.85
C GLU A 157 -21.08 -17.59 -6.22
N ILE A 158 -20.59 -18.11 -5.09
CA ILE A 158 -19.44 -17.56 -4.35
C ILE A 158 -18.47 -18.71 -4.06
N GLU A 159 -17.22 -18.56 -4.52
CA GLU A 159 -16.19 -19.57 -4.33
C GLU A 159 -15.94 -19.83 -2.84
N GLY A 160 -16.06 -21.11 -2.43
CA GLY A 160 -15.94 -21.52 -1.03
C GLY A 160 -17.17 -21.30 -0.15
N LYS A 161 -18.32 -20.83 -0.68
CA LYS A 161 -19.52 -20.54 0.12
C LYS A 161 -20.81 -21.04 -0.53
N THR A 162 -21.41 -22.08 0.04
CA THR A 162 -22.77 -22.52 -0.28
C THR A 162 -23.79 -21.62 0.42
N LEU A 163 -24.75 -21.07 -0.35
CA LEU A 163 -25.88 -20.29 0.18
C LEU A 163 -27.14 -21.17 0.20
N SER A 164 -28.01 -20.97 1.19
CA SER A 164 -29.33 -21.59 1.18
C SER A 164 -30.25 -20.96 0.14
N TRP A 165 -31.25 -21.70 -0.34
CA TRP A 165 -32.23 -21.15 -1.30
C TRP A 165 -32.99 -19.93 -0.73
N ALA A 166 -33.33 -19.97 0.56
CA ALA A 166 -33.97 -18.85 1.26
C ALA A 166 -33.09 -17.58 1.30
N GLU A 167 -31.77 -17.74 1.48
CA GLU A 167 -30.83 -16.62 1.37
C GLU A 167 -30.74 -16.07 -0.06
N ILE A 168 -30.64 -16.95 -1.08
CA ILE A 168 -30.59 -16.53 -2.48
C ILE A 168 -31.84 -15.72 -2.83
N VAL A 169 -33.03 -16.18 -2.43
CA VAL A 169 -34.30 -15.46 -2.61
C VAL A 169 -34.30 -14.13 -1.85
N LYS A 170 -33.82 -14.10 -0.59
CA LYS A 170 -33.69 -12.86 0.21
C LYS A 170 -32.79 -11.83 -0.49
N TYR A 171 -31.60 -12.22 -0.91
CA TYR A 171 -30.64 -11.33 -1.56
C TYR A 171 -31.13 -10.89 -2.95
N LYS A 172 -31.79 -11.76 -3.72
CA LYS A 172 -32.42 -11.38 -5.00
C LYS A 172 -33.59 -10.41 -4.83
N ASN A 173 -34.40 -10.54 -3.77
CA ASN A 173 -35.44 -9.57 -3.45
C ASN A 173 -34.83 -8.19 -3.13
N ILE A 174 -33.80 -8.14 -2.27
CA ILE A 174 -33.07 -6.90 -1.95
C ILE A 174 -32.47 -6.25 -3.21
N LEU A 175 -31.81 -7.03 -4.07
CA LEU A 175 -31.25 -6.55 -5.35
C LEU A 175 -32.35 -6.00 -6.28
N SER A 176 -33.48 -6.70 -6.40
CA SER A 176 -34.62 -6.28 -7.25
C SER A 176 -35.30 -5.01 -6.74
N ARG A 177 -35.52 -4.88 -5.42
CA ARG A 177 -36.06 -3.65 -4.80
C ARG A 177 -35.12 -2.47 -5.03
N PHE A 178 -33.83 -2.67 -4.78
CA PHE A 178 -32.79 -1.68 -5.08
C PHE A 178 -32.84 -1.26 -6.55
N HIS A 179 -32.92 -2.22 -7.48
CA HIS A 179 -32.99 -1.98 -8.92
C HIS A 179 -34.18 -1.09 -9.31
N GLN A 180 -35.40 -1.40 -8.82
CA GLN A 180 -36.56 -0.57 -9.15
C GLN A 180 -36.40 0.86 -8.59
N SER A 181 -35.88 1.01 -7.37
CA SER A 181 -35.65 2.34 -6.79
C SER A 181 -34.58 3.16 -7.50
N ILE A 182 -33.53 2.52 -8.06
CA ILE A 182 -32.51 3.24 -8.85
C ILE A 182 -32.97 3.54 -10.28
N LYS A 183 -33.88 2.72 -10.83
CA LYS A 183 -34.43 2.90 -12.18
C LYS A 183 -35.32 4.15 -12.27
N THR A 184 -35.89 4.60 -11.15
CA THR A 184 -36.76 5.79 -11.06
C THR A 184 -36.05 7.08 -10.66
N ILE A 185 -34.71 7.09 -10.53
CA ILE A 185 -33.96 8.30 -10.16
C ILE A 185 -33.84 9.28 -11.35
N VAL A 186 -34.92 9.98 -11.65
CA VAL A 186 -34.94 11.12 -12.58
C VAL A 186 -35.18 12.41 -11.78
N ILE A 187 -34.31 12.64 -10.77
CA ILE A 187 -34.44 13.67 -9.72
C ILE A 187 -35.83 13.63 -9.05
N GLU A 188 -35.93 12.92 -7.92
CA GLU A 188 -37.13 12.98 -7.07
C GLU A 188 -37.27 14.39 -6.47
N ASP A 189 -38.04 15.25 -7.11
CA ASP A 189 -38.45 16.55 -6.55
C ASP A 189 -39.19 16.32 -5.22
N LYS A 190 -39.04 17.24 -4.26
CA LYS A 190 -39.85 17.28 -3.02
C LYS A 190 -41.36 17.26 -3.31
N SER A 191 -41.79 17.69 -4.51
CA SER A 191 -43.17 17.55 -4.99
C SER A 191 -43.60 16.08 -5.21
N GLU A 192 -42.69 15.20 -5.65
CA GLU A 192 -42.93 13.77 -5.86
C GLU A 192 -43.03 12.96 -4.56
N ILE A 193 -42.58 13.52 -3.43
CA ILE A 193 -42.70 12.91 -2.11
C ILE A 193 -44.16 13.00 -1.64
N THR A 194 -45.02 12.14 -2.18
CA THR A 194 -46.45 12.05 -1.85
C THR A 194 -46.70 11.11 -0.67
N LEU A 195 -47.87 11.24 0.00
CA LEU A 195 -48.28 10.30 1.04
C LEU A 195 -48.38 8.86 0.54
N GLU A 196 -48.79 8.66 -0.72
CA GLU A 196 -48.86 7.33 -1.33
C GLU A 196 -47.46 6.72 -1.51
N ARG A 197 -46.49 7.48 -2.04
CA ARG A 197 -45.09 7.04 -2.22
C ARG A 197 -44.45 6.72 -0.87
N VAL A 198 -44.71 7.54 0.15
CA VAL A 198 -44.28 7.28 1.54
C VAL A 198 -44.98 6.04 2.13
N SER A 199 -46.26 5.80 1.87
CA SER A 199 -46.94 4.59 2.35
C SER A 199 -46.38 3.30 1.71
N LYS A 200 -45.90 3.36 0.47
CA LYS A 200 -45.32 2.21 -0.25
C LYS A 200 -43.99 1.74 0.37
N LEU A 201 -43.28 2.61 1.10
CA LEU A 201 -42.08 2.25 1.88
C LEU A 201 -42.34 1.08 2.85
N PHE A 202 -43.52 1.05 3.48
CA PHE A 202 -43.91 0.01 4.44
C PHE A 202 -44.28 -1.31 3.75
N SER A 203 -44.62 -1.26 2.46
CA SER A 203 -44.89 -2.40 1.58
C SER A 203 -43.68 -2.76 0.71
N ASP A 204 -42.46 -2.67 1.29
CA ASP A 204 -41.19 -3.10 0.69
C ASP A 204 -40.82 -2.45 -0.65
N HIS A 205 -41.39 -1.28 -0.98
CA HIS A 205 -40.90 -0.46 -2.08
C HIS A 205 -39.79 0.45 -1.57
N ASP A 206 -38.59 0.34 -2.14
CA ASP A 206 -37.47 1.23 -1.78
C ASP A 206 -37.57 2.54 -2.55
N LEU A 207 -37.13 3.64 -1.93
CA LEU A 207 -37.07 4.98 -2.50
C LEU A 207 -35.62 5.44 -2.56
N THR A 208 -35.18 6.10 -3.64
CA THR A 208 -33.81 6.61 -3.74
C THR A 208 -33.78 8.04 -4.29
N ILE A 209 -33.31 8.96 -3.45
CA ILE A 209 -33.23 10.40 -3.68
C ILE A 209 -31.82 10.74 -4.18
N GLU A 210 -31.74 11.47 -5.29
CA GLU A 210 -30.53 12.11 -5.81
C GLU A 210 -30.46 13.54 -5.25
N HIS A 211 -29.30 13.91 -4.68
CA HIS A 211 -29.02 15.27 -4.23
C HIS A 211 -28.09 15.92 -5.26
N ASP A 212 -28.60 16.89 -6.03
CA ASP A 212 -27.79 17.59 -7.04
C ASP A 212 -26.83 18.59 -6.36
N TRP A 213 -25.54 18.32 -6.46
CA TRP A 213 -24.47 19.13 -5.88
C TRP A 213 -23.56 19.66 -7.00
N VAL A 214 -22.68 20.62 -6.69
CA VAL A 214 -21.74 21.14 -7.69
C VAL A 214 -20.80 20.03 -8.18
N GLY A 215 -20.86 19.73 -9.48
CA GLY A 215 -20.00 18.76 -10.17
C GLY A 215 -20.28 17.27 -9.92
N HIS A 216 -21.16 16.91 -8.98
CA HIS A 216 -21.47 15.51 -8.64
C HIS A 216 -22.82 15.36 -7.92
N ALA A 217 -23.24 14.12 -7.63
CA ALA A 217 -24.47 13.87 -6.90
C ALA A 217 -24.25 12.87 -5.74
N ALA A 218 -24.79 13.21 -4.56
CA ALA A 218 -24.91 12.31 -3.42
C ALA A 218 -26.27 11.59 -3.44
N TYR A 219 -26.37 10.45 -2.75
CA TYR A 219 -27.60 9.64 -2.80
C TYR A 219 -28.08 9.22 -1.41
N THR A 220 -29.38 9.32 -1.18
CA THR A 220 -30.06 8.78 0.00
C THR A 220 -31.02 7.67 -0.43
N GLN A 221 -30.97 6.50 0.20
CA GLN A 221 -31.96 5.44 0.01
C GLN A 221 -32.78 5.24 1.29
N ILE A 222 -34.10 5.13 1.13
CA ILE A 222 -35.06 4.87 2.19
C ILE A 222 -35.72 3.52 1.93
N TYR A 223 -35.70 2.64 2.93
CA TYR A 223 -36.20 1.27 2.77
C TYR A 223 -36.71 0.68 4.09
N ARG A 224 -37.67 -0.24 4.00
CA ARG A 224 -38.06 -1.10 5.12
C ARG A 224 -37.04 -2.22 5.34
N GLU A 225 -36.65 -2.41 6.60
CA GLU A 225 -35.90 -3.57 7.09
C GLU A 225 -36.60 -4.13 8.33
N ASN A 226 -37.19 -5.33 8.21
CA ASN A 226 -38.00 -5.97 9.26
C ASN A 226 -39.16 -5.08 9.74
N ASN A 227 -39.07 -4.54 10.96
CA ASN A 227 -40.05 -3.63 11.57
C ASN A 227 -39.53 -2.18 11.69
N GLN A 228 -38.45 -1.85 10.99
CA GLN A 228 -37.82 -0.53 10.99
C GLN A 228 -37.83 0.09 9.59
N LEU A 229 -37.94 1.42 9.56
CA LEU A 229 -37.62 2.23 8.40
C LEU A 229 -36.18 2.71 8.53
N VAL A 230 -35.38 2.48 7.49
CA VAL A 230 -33.96 2.78 7.45
C VAL A 230 -33.70 3.83 6.36
N ILE A 231 -32.95 4.87 6.72
CA ILE A 231 -32.46 5.89 5.79
C ILE A 231 -30.93 5.79 5.75
N THR A 232 -30.38 5.47 4.58
CA THR A 232 -28.94 5.39 4.35
C THR A 232 -28.53 6.49 3.38
N HIS A 233 -27.65 7.39 3.80
CA HIS A 233 -27.04 8.39 2.93
C HIS A 233 -25.60 8.02 2.59
N CYS A 234 -25.21 8.21 1.33
CA CYS A 234 -23.88 7.91 0.82
C CYS A 234 -23.37 9.05 -0.09
N ASN A 235 -22.34 9.73 0.39
CA ASN A 235 -21.41 10.50 -0.43
C ASN A 235 -20.00 9.93 -0.23
N ARG A 236 -19.33 9.57 -1.34
CA ARG A 236 -17.92 9.16 -1.38
C ARG A 236 -17.06 10.12 -2.19
N GLY A 237 -17.63 11.21 -2.72
CA GLY A 237 -16.93 12.21 -3.52
C GLY A 237 -16.05 13.13 -2.68
N ILE A 238 -16.07 14.42 -3.02
CA ILE A 238 -15.47 15.47 -2.19
C ILE A 238 -16.43 15.77 -1.02
N GLY A 239 -15.89 16.28 0.09
CA GLY A 239 -16.66 16.65 1.28
C GLY A 239 -16.47 15.74 2.50
N LEU A 240 -17.07 16.19 3.60
CA LEU A 240 -17.03 15.56 4.93
C LEU A 240 -17.73 14.18 4.95
N ARG A 241 -17.37 13.36 5.93
CA ARG A 241 -17.93 12.02 6.23
C ARG A 241 -17.78 10.96 5.10
N SER A 242 -16.97 11.20 4.06
CA SER A 242 -16.86 10.40 2.82
C SER A 242 -16.29 8.96 2.93
N THR A 243 -15.96 8.50 4.15
CA THR A 243 -15.46 7.13 4.44
C THR A 243 -16.52 6.17 4.98
N TYR A 244 -17.72 6.64 5.35
CA TYR A 244 -18.78 5.79 5.92
C TYR A 244 -20.15 6.18 5.37
N ASN A 245 -21.02 5.19 5.17
CA ASN A 245 -22.45 5.46 5.01
C ASN A 245 -23.02 6.07 6.30
N LEU A 246 -23.93 7.03 6.19
CA LEU A 246 -24.70 7.55 7.34
C LEU A 246 -26.01 6.77 7.43
N VAL A 247 -26.29 6.08 8.53
CA VAL A 247 -27.46 5.19 8.64
C VAL A 247 -28.34 5.56 9.83
N TYR A 248 -29.57 5.95 9.53
CA TYR A 248 -30.58 6.37 10.49
C TYR A 248 -31.71 5.34 10.54
N ARG A 249 -32.18 4.96 11.74
CA ARG A 249 -33.25 3.95 11.91
C ARG A 249 -34.34 4.43 12.86
N ILE A 250 -35.60 4.12 12.51
CA ILE A 250 -36.78 4.34 13.35
C ILE A 250 -37.72 3.13 13.27
N ASN A 251 -38.45 2.84 14.34
CA ASN A 251 -39.45 1.77 14.36
C ASN A 251 -40.70 2.19 13.55
N ILE A 252 -41.29 1.27 12.80
CA ILE A 252 -42.46 1.54 11.95
C ILE A 252 -43.75 1.76 12.78
N ALA A 253 -43.84 1.11 13.93
CA ALA A 253 -45.02 1.19 14.80
C ALA A 253 -45.16 2.60 15.40
N GLY A 254 -46.28 3.28 15.10
CA GLY A 254 -46.62 4.59 15.65
C GLY A 254 -46.19 5.81 14.84
N LEU A 255 -45.61 5.65 13.65
CA LEU A 255 -45.19 6.77 12.81
C LEU A 255 -46.38 7.55 12.21
N ASP A 256 -46.39 8.87 12.37
CA ASP A 256 -47.27 9.76 11.60
C ASP A 256 -46.74 9.88 10.16
N LEU A 257 -47.50 9.33 9.21
CA LEU A 257 -47.18 9.35 7.78
C LEU A 257 -47.10 10.77 7.19
N LYS A 258 -47.84 11.75 7.73
CA LYS A 258 -47.78 13.15 7.29
C LYS A 258 -46.49 13.81 7.74
N GLN A 259 -46.10 13.60 9.00
CA GLN A 259 -44.84 14.12 9.53
C GLN A 259 -43.63 13.46 8.84
N LEU A 260 -43.63 12.13 8.67
CA LEU A 260 -42.61 11.41 7.92
C LEU A 260 -42.50 11.92 6.48
N ARG A 261 -43.62 12.18 5.80
CA ARG A 261 -43.64 12.79 4.46
C ARG A 261 -42.99 14.17 4.44
N THR A 262 -43.27 15.02 5.43
CA THR A 262 -42.62 16.34 5.58
C THR A 262 -41.11 16.20 5.84
N VAL A 263 -40.69 15.26 6.68
CA VAL A 263 -39.27 14.99 6.98
C VAL A 263 -38.52 14.52 5.72
N ILE A 264 -39.08 13.58 4.97
CA ILE A 264 -38.50 13.10 3.70
C ILE A 264 -38.44 14.25 2.68
N ALA A 265 -39.53 14.98 2.46
CA ALA A 265 -39.56 16.13 1.55
C ALA A 265 -38.59 17.25 1.95
N THR A 266 -38.28 17.39 3.24
CA THR A 266 -37.30 18.34 3.76
C THR A 266 -35.87 17.91 3.42
N ILE A 267 -35.49 16.65 3.66
CA ILE A 267 -34.15 16.15 3.29
C ILE A 267 -33.94 16.05 1.77
N THR A 268 -35.00 15.80 1.00
CA THR A 268 -34.99 15.86 -0.48
C THR A 268 -34.73 17.28 -1.01
N GLY A 269 -35.11 18.31 -0.25
CA GLY A 269 -34.92 19.71 -0.62
C GLY A 269 -33.57 20.32 -0.21
N LEU A 270 -32.58 19.51 0.18
CA LEU A 270 -31.25 19.98 0.60
C LEU A 270 -30.25 19.94 -0.57
N GLU A 271 -29.56 21.05 -0.80
CA GLU A 271 -28.69 21.29 -1.95
C GLU A 271 -27.33 21.82 -1.48
N VAL A 272 -26.23 21.43 -2.13
CA VAL A 272 -24.90 22.04 -1.91
C VAL A 272 -24.58 22.92 -3.12
N LYS A 273 -24.68 24.24 -2.94
CA LYS A 273 -24.67 25.23 -4.04
C LYS A 273 -23.30 25.75 -4.42
N VAL A 274 -22.30 25.55 -3.56
CA VAL A 274 -20.90 25.88 -3.78
C VAL A 274 -20.06 24.75 -3.17
N ASP A 275 -19.03 24.30 -3.88
CA ASP A 275 -18.10 23.26 -3.41
C ASP A 275 -17.15 23.84 -2.34
N ASN A 276 -17.61 23.92 -1.09
CA ASN A 276 -16.80 24.34 0.06
C ASN A 276 -17.25 23.65 1.36
N GLU A 277 -16.36 23.60 2.35
CA GLU A 277 -16.57 22.86 3.60
C GLU A 277 -17.74 23.38 4.45
N GLU A 278 -18.05 24.69 4.39
CA GLU A 278 -19.18 25.26 5.14
C GLU A 278 -20.53 24.84 4.57
N GLU A 279 -20.69 24.77 3.25
CA GLU A 279 -21.93 24.31 2.61
C GLU A 279 -22.16 22.82 2.87
N TYR A 280 -21.13 21.97 2.78
CA TYR A 280 -21.23 20.56 3.20
C TYR A 280 -21.60 20.43 4.68
N LYS A 281 -21.02 21.28 5.54
CA LYS A 281 -21.33 21.29 6.97
C LYS A 281 -22.80 21.67 7.21
N LYS A 282 -23.31 22.75 6.60
CA LYS A 282 -24.72 23.17 6.67
C LYS A 282 -25.66 22.06 6.19
N PHE A 283 -25.36 21.43 5.05
CA PHE A 283 -26.13 20.30 4.53
C PHE A 283 -26.21 19.18 5.58
N TYR A 284 -25.08 18.72 6.11
CA TYR A 284 -25.08 17.61 7.07
C TYR A 284 -25.70 18.01 8.42
N GLU A 285 -25.47 19.21 8.94
CA GLU A 285 -26.09 19.67 10.19
C GLU A 285 -27.61 19.76 10.06
N GLN A 286 -28.14 20.25 8.93
CA GLN A 286 -29.59 20.28 8.69
C GLN A 286 -30.16 18.88 8.44
N TYR A 287 -29.45 18.00 7.71
CA TYR A 287 -29.87 16.62 7.45
C TYR A 287 -29.96 15.78 8.74
N ASP A 288 -28.88 15.79 9.53
CA ASP A 288 -28.73 15.06 10.80
C ASP A 288 -29.81 15.56 11.80
N LYS A 289 -29.96 16.88 11.95
CA LYS A 289 -31.03 17.48 12.77
C LYS A 289 -32.43 17.07 12.30
N THR A 290 -32.75 17.18 11.01
CA THR A 290 -34.10 16.90 10.48
C THR A 290 -34.54 15.46 10.75
N LEU A 291 -33.61 14.50 10.79
CA LEU A 291 -33.91 13.11 11.13
C LEU A 291 -33.97 12.87 12.64
N ASN A 292 -33.05 13.46 13.42
CA ASN A 292 -33.00 13.30 14.87
C ASN A 292 -34.21 13.99 15.56
N ASP A 293 -34.65 15.16 15.08
CA ASP A 293 -35.84 15.88 15.58
C ASP A 293 -37.14 15.07 15.37
N PHE A 294 -37.17 14.16 14.39
CA PHE A 294 -38.28 13.22 14.17
C PHE A 294 -38.12 11.88 14.94
N GLY A 295 -37.00 11.69 15.65
CA GLY A 295 -36.75 10.49 16.46
C GLY A 295 -36.08 9.32 15.72
N PHE A 296 -35.45 9.55 14.56
CA PHE A 296 -34.51 8.55 14.04
C PHE A 296 -33.28 8.44 14.94
N SER A 297 -32.76 7.22 15.12
CA SER A 297 -31.48 6.97 15.76
C SER A 297 -30.35 6.87 14.72
N PHE A 298 -29.34 7.74 14.84
CA PHE A 298 -28.15 7.72 13.98
C PHE A 298 -27.19 6.57 14.34
N SER A 299 -26.52 6.05 13.32
CA SER A 299 -25.42 5.09 13.42
C SER A 299 -24.47 5.22 12.23
N TRP A 300 -23.20 4.88 12.43
CA TRP A 300 -22.26 4.69 11.33
C TRP A 300 -22.58 3.38 10.60
N GLY A 301 -22.76 3.47 9.28
CA GLY A 301 -22.89 2.30 8.41
C GLY A 301 -21.53 1.70 8.06
N LYS A 302 -21.50 0.88 7.00
CA LYS A 302 -20.27 0.21 6.55
C LYS A 302 -19.25 1.20 5.99
N HIS A 303 -17.98 0.89 6.23
CA HIS A 303 -16.85 1.62 5.64
C HIS A 303 -16.90 1.53 4.10
N VAL A 304 -16.71 2.67 3.44
CA VAL A 304 -16.70 2.85 1.99
C VAL A 304 -15.46 3.67 1.58
N ILE A 305 -14.76 3.24 0.53
CA ILE A 305 -13.52 3.91 0.10
C ILE A 305 -13.87 5.22 -0.63
N PRO A 306 -13.30 6.38 -0.27
CA PRO A 306 -13.54 7.63 -1.00
C PRO A 306 -13.16 7.54 -2.49
N GLN A 307 -13.95 8.19 -3.33
CA GLN A 307 -13.82 8.34 -4.78
C GLN A 307 -13.60 9.82 -5.12
N LYS A 308 -12.45 10.36 -4.69
CA LYS A 308 -12.09 11.79 -4.88
C LYS A 308 -11.56 12.14 -6.27
N ILE A 309 -11.31 11.14 -7.12
CA ILE A 309 -10.83 11.30 -8.50
C ILE A 309 -11.85 10.66 -9.43
N GLY A 310 -12.25 11.41 -10.47
CA GLY A 310 -13.32 11.01 -11.38
C GLY A 310 -14.71 11.07 -10.75
N ASN A 311 -15.71 10.56 -11.47
CA ASN A 311 -17.11 10.70 -11.10
C ASN A 311 -17.51 9.74 -9.96
N CYS A 312 -18.05 10.26 -8.87
CA CYS A 312 -18.44 9.48 -7.70
C CYS A 312 -19.85 8.87 -7.74
N VAL A 313 -20.72 9.18 -8.72
CA VAL A 313 -22.11 8.69 -8.80
C VAL A 313 -22.19 7.16 -8.68
N LEU A 314 -21.40 6.45 -9.50
CA LEU A 314 -21.35 4.98 -9.47
C LEU A 314 -20.74 4.44 -8.16
N ALA A 315 -19.87 5.21 -7.50
CA ALA A 315 -19.33 4.86 -6.19
C ALA A 315 -20.39 5.02 -5.09
N ASN A 316 -21.19 6.09 -5.13
CA ASN A 316 -22.23 6.40 -4.16
C ASN A 316 -23.34 5.34 -4.17
N LEU A 317 -23.85 5.00 -5.36
CA LEU A 317 -24.83 3.92 -5.56
C LEU A 317 -24.30 2.55 -5.09
N LYS A 318 -23.01 2.24 -5.34
CA LYS A 318 -22.37 1.04 -4.79
C LYS A 318 -22.22 1.09 -3.25
N GLY A 319 -22.03 2.28 -2.66
CA GLY A 319 -21.98 2.46 -1.21
C GLY A 319 -23.32 2.18 -0.53
N LEU A 320 -24.43 2.68 -1.10
CA LEU A 320 -25.78 2.33 -0.67
C LEU A 320 -26.03 0.82 -0.75
N LEU A 321 -25.70 0.20 -1.90
CA LEU A 321 -25.85 -1.24 -2.11
C LEU A 321 -25.02 -2.07 -1.12
N LYS A 322 -23.84 -1.58 -0.73
CA LYS A 322 -22.99 -2.21 0.28
C LYS A 322 -23.70 -2.31 1.64
N GLU A 323 -24.49 -1.30 2.03
CA GLU A 323 -25.25 -1.33 3.29
C GLU A 323 -26.29 -2.45 3.29
N ARG A 324 -27.00 -2.63 2.16
CA ARG A 324 -28.11 -3.59 1.99
C ARG A 324 -27.70 -5.07 1.98
N LEU A 325 -26.43 -5.39 1.73
CA LEU A 325 -25.98 -6.76 1.46
C LEU A 325 -24.87 -7.23 2.41
N PRO A 326 -24.73 -8.55 2.64
CA PRO A 326 -23.49 -9.12 3.18
C PRO A 326 -22.31 -8.82 2.25
N GLU A 327 -21.12 -8.63 2.82
CA GLU A 327 -19.92 -8.19 2.10
C GLU A 327 -19.59 -9.08 0.89
N ASP A 328 -19.76 -10.40 1.01
CA ASP A 328 -19.48 -11.36 -0.06
C ASP A 328 -20.46 -11.22 -1.23
N ILE A 329 -21.75 -11.00 -0.94
CA ILE A 329 -22.80 -10.81 -1.94
C ILE A 329 -22.61 -9.47 -2.67
N TYR A 330 -22.23 -8.42 -1.93
CA TYR A 330 -21.84 -7.13 -2.49
C TYR A 330 -20.61 -7.25 -3.41
N LYS A 331 -19.56 -7.97 -2.97
CA LYS A 331 -18.34 -8.24 -3.76
C LYS A 331 -18.65 -9.06 -5.02
N TRP A 332 -19.49 -10.09 -4.94
CA TRP A 332 -19.97 -10.86 -6.08
C TRP A 332 -20.68 -9.95 -7.09
N CYS A 333 -21.72 -9.24 -6.65
CA CYS A 333 -22.56 -8.40 -7.51
C CYS A 333 -21.74 -7.31 -8.21
N THR A 334 -20.87 -6.61 -7.47
CA THR A 334 -20.02 -5.55 -8.05
C THR A 334 -18.89 -6.07 -8.93
N THR A 335 -18.50 -7.35 -8.80
CA THR A 335 -17.57 -8.00 -9.73
C THR A 335 -18.28 -8.38 -11.03
N GLU A 336 -19.45 -9.03 -10.98
CA GLU A 336 -20.18 -9.41 -12.20
C GLU A 336 -20.66 -8.19 -13.01
N MET A 337 -21.14 -7.12 -12.36
CA MET A 337 -21.47 -5.86 -13.04
C MET A 337 -20.27 -5.29 -13.85
N ARG A 338 -19.07 -5.35 -13.26
CA ARG A 338 -17.83 -4.86 -13.88
C ARG A 338 -17.41 -5.76 -15.03
N ASP A 339 -17.47 -7.08 -14.84
CA ASP A 339 -17.04 -8.06 -15.83
C ASP A 339 -18.02 -8.13 -17.03
N LEU A 340 -19.31 -7.84 -16.83
CA LEU A 340 -20.28 -7.62 -17.91
C LEU A 340 -19.99 -6.32 -18.69
N SER A 341 -19.77 -5.20 -17.99
CA SER A 341 -19.47 -3.90 -18.58
C SER A 341 -18.20 -3.95 -19.44
N ALA A 342 -17.11 -4.51 -18.90
CA ALA A 342 -15.79 -4.44 -19.50
C ALA A 342 -15.58 -5.28 -20.78
N ILE A 343 -16.46 -6.23 -21.10
CA ILE A 343 -16.20 -7.22 -22.16
C ILE A 343 -17.37 -7.43 -23.12
N GLN A 344 -18.63 -7.37 -22.67
CA GLN A 344 -19.74 -7.77 -23.55
C GLN A 344 -19.94 -6.82 -24.74
N HIS A 345 -19.53 -5.55 -24.58
CA HIS A 345 -19.49 -4.54 -25.65
C HIS A 345 -18.42 -4.82 -26.72
N LEU A 346 -17.41 -5.66 -26.45
CA LEU A 346 -16.45 -6.16 -27.43
C LEU A 346 -16.94 -7.45 -28.08
N ILE A 347 -17.45 -8.38 -27.27
CA ILE A 347 -17.85 -9.73 -27.71
C ILE A 347 -18.97 -9.67 -28.77
N ASN A 348 -20.03 -8.92 -28.52
CA ASN A 348 -21.21 -8.94 -29.41
C ASN A 348 -20.90 -8.35 -30.80
N PRO A 349 -20.27 -7.16 -30.94
CA PRO A 349 -19.86 -6.64 -32.24
C PRO A 349 -18.81 -7.51 -32.95
N MET A 350 -17.82 -8.05 -32.22
CA MET A 350 -16.82 -8.98 -32.79
C MET A 350 -17.51 -10.21 -33.41
N LEU A 351 -18.37 -10.90 -32.65
CA LEU A 351 -19.08 -12.09 -33.14
C LEU A 351 -20.02 -11.80 -34.31
N GLN A 352 -20.55 -10.57 -34.41
CA GLN A 352 -21.40 -10.17 -35.54
C GLN A 352 -20.57 -9.80 -36.78
N SER A 353 -19.45 -9.09 -36.61
CA SER A 353 -18.49 -8.84 -37.70
C SER A 353 -18.05 -10.15 -38.35
N GLY A 354 -17.65 -11.16 -37.55
CA GLY A 354 -17.19 -12.45 -38.05
C GLY A 354 -18.18 -13.18 -38.98
N LYS A 355 -19.49 -12.98 -38.80
CA LYS A 355 -20.54 -13.50 -39.68
C LYS A 355 -20.69 -12.68 -40.97
N ASN A 356 -20.45 -11.37 -40.88
CA ASN A 356 -20.62 -10.40 -41.96
C ASN A 356 -19.39 -10.33 -42.89
N LEU A 357 -18.22 -10.83 -42.45
CA LEU A 357 -16.99 -10.88 -43.23
C LEU A 357 -17.19 -11.53 -44.62
N LYS A 358 -16.83 -10.78 -45.66
CA LYS A 358 -16.82 -11.21 -47.06
C LYS A 358 -15.42 -11.63 -47.48
N ASN A 359 -15.29 -12.47 -48.51
CA ASN A 359 -13.98 -12.86 -49.07
C ASN A 359 -13.32 -11.73 -49.89
N LYS A 360 -12.87 -10.67 -49.20
CA LYS A 360 -11.91 -9.68 -49.70
C LYS A 360 -10.48 -10.05 -49.29
N GLN A 361 -9.49 -9.34 -49.83
CA GLN A 361 -8.22 -9.16 -49.13
C GLN A 361 -8.45 -8.16 -47.98
N PHE A 362 -7.88 -8.42 -46.81
CA PHE A 362 -8.04 -7.61 -45.61
C PHE A 362 -6.76 -7.60 -44.79
N ASN A 363 -6.50 -6.52 -44.05
CA ASN A 363 -5.41 -6.46 -43.07
C ASN A 363 -5.98 -6.50 -41.66
N ILE A 364 -5.62 -7.54 -40.89
CA ILE A 364 -6.23 -7.81 -39.58
C ILE A 364 -5.77 -6.76 -38.54
N ASP A 365 -4.59 -6.17 -38.70
CA ASP A 365 -4.06 -5.15 -37.80
C ASP A 365 -4.67 -3.75 -38.04
N THR A 366 -5.16 -3.43 -39.25
CA THR A 366 -5.76 -2.12 -39.57
C THR A 366 -7.28 -2.14 -39.73
N ASP A 367 -7.85 -3.06 -40.53
CA ASP A 367 -9.24 -2.95 -40.98
C ASP A 367 -10.26 -2.93 -39.82
N ASP A 368 -11.27 -2.05 -39.90
CA ASP A 368 -12.27 -1.84 -38.84
C ASP A 368 -13.10 -3.09 -38.52
N ASP A 369 -13.30 -3.97 -39.51
CA ASP A 369 -13.96 -5.27 -39.35
C ASP A 369 -13.35 -6.09 -38.18
N PHE A 370 -12.06 -5.87 -37.86
CA PHE A 370 -11.33 -6.56 -36.80
C PHE A 370 -11.06 -5.69 -35.56
N PHE A 371 -11.53 -4.44 -35.49
CA PHE A 371 -11.30 -3.56 -34.34
C PHE A 371 -11.67 -4.22 -33.00
N HIS A 372 -12.87 -4.78 -32.90
CA HIS A 372 -13.33 -5.44 -31.67
C HIS A 372 -12.59 -6.77 -31.38
N LEU A 373 -12.00 -7.42 -32.40
CA LEU A 373 -11.12 -8.57 -32.20
C LEU A 373 -9.78 -8.12 -31.59
N ARG A 374 -9.18 -7.05 -32.11
CA ARG A 374 -7.95 -6.46 -31.57
C ARG A 374 -8.17 -6.02 -30.11
N GLN A 375 -9.23 -5.26 -29.85
CA GLN A 375 -9.58 -4.84 -28.48
C GLN A 375 -9.82 -6.01 -27.52
N LEU A 376 -10.44 -7.13 -27.96
CA LEU A 376 -10.61 -8.31 -27.10
C LEU A 376 -9.30 -9.08 -26.87
N ILE A 377 -8.39 -9.13 -27.84
CA ILE A 377 -7.03 -9.69 -27.69
C ILE A 377 -6.22 -8.86 -26.68
N ASN A 378 -6.28 -7.54 -26.80
CA ASN A 378 -5.64 -6.59 -25.89
C ASN A 378 -6.21 -6.72 -24.47
N TYR A 379 -7.54 -6.83 -24.32
CA TYR A 379 -8.16 -7.13 -23.03
C TYR A 379 -7.71 -8.48 -22.42
N ILE A 380 -7.53 -9.52 -23.25
CA ILE A 380 -7.00 -10.81 -22.80
C ILE A 380 -5.55 -10.69 -22.32
N PHE A 381 -4.74 -9.90 -23.01
CA PHE A 381 -3.37 -9.56 -22.64
C PHE A 381 -3.32 -8.78 -21.31
N ASP A 382 -4.02 -7.66 -21.22
CA ASP A 382 -4.21 -6.84 -20.01
C ASP A 382 -4.57 -7.69 -18.79
N LYS A 383 -5.61 -8.54 -18.91
CA LYS A 383 -6.08 -9.36 -17.79
C LYS A 383 -5.24 -10.59 -17.52
N SER A 384 -4.37 -11.00 -18.45
CA SER A 384 -3.33 -11.99 -18.17
C SER A 384 -2.23 -11.35 -17.33
N VAL A 385 -1.70 -10.20 -17.73
CA VAL A 385 -0.67 -9.44 -16.99
C VAL A 385 -1.18 -9.04 -15.60
N GLU A 386 -2.37 -8.44 -15.52
CA GLU A 386 -3.02 -8.07 -14.25
C GLU A 386 -3.29 -9.30 -13.37
N GLY A 387 -3.69 -10.44 -13.95
CA GLY A 387 -3.93 -11.69 -13.23
C GLY A 387 -2.69 -12.16 -12.48
N ILE A 388 -1.54 -12.21 -13.15
CA ILE A 388 -0.29 -12.72 -12.57
C ILE A 388 0.31 -11.72 -11.57
N VAL A 389 0.18 -10.41 -11.84
CA VAL A 389 0.54 -9.37 -10.85
C VAL A 389 -0.37 -9.48 -9.61
N ASN A 390 -1.65 -9.80 -9.76
CA ASN A 390 -2.54 -10.05 -8.62
C ASN A 390 -2.23 -11.36 -7.88
N ASP A 391 -1.83 -12.43 -8.58
CA ASP A 391 -1.33 -13.67 -7.96
C ASP A 391 -0.11 -13.38 -7.07
N HIS A 392 0.85 -12.59 -7.58
CA HIS A 392 2.01 -12.09 -6.81
C HIS A 392 1.58 -11.26 -5.58
N LEU A 393 0.49 -10.50 -5.65
CA LEU A 393 -0.08 -9.72 -4.53
C LEU A 393 -0.91 -10.57 -3.53
N GLY A 394 -0.82 -11.90 -3.58
CA GLY A 394 -1.61 -12.82 -2.76
C GLY A 394 -3.12 -12.78 -3.07
N LYS A 395 -3.51 -12.11 -4.16
CA LYS A 395 -4.90 -11.83 -4.56
C LYS A 395 -5.28 -12.69 -5.76
N VAL A 396 -5.09 -14.01 -5.60
CA VAL A 396 -5.37 -15.06 -6.60
C VAL A 396 -6.86 -15.06 -6.96
N ARG A 397 -7.24 -14.18 -7.90
CA ARG A 397 -8.57 -14.11 -8.49
C ARG A 397 -8.52 -14.80 -9.84
N LYS A 398 -9.13 -15.98 -9.92
CA LYS A 398 -9.52 -16.59 -11.20
C LYS A 398 -10.36 -15.57 -11.96
N SER A 399 -9.76 -14.90 -12.95
CA SER A 399 -10.42 -13.85 -13.70
C SER A 399 -11.50 -14.46 -14.59
N GLU A 400 -12.75 -14.46 -14.10
CA GLU A 400 -13.88 -15.01 -14.85
C GLU A 400 -14.12 -14.17 -16.12
N ALA A 401 -13.93 -12.85 -16.03
CA ALA A 401 -13.64 -11.97 -17.17
C ALA A 401 -12.70 -12.58 -18.23
N LEU A 402 -11.50 -13.02 -17.85
CA LEU A 402 -10.52 -13.59 -18.77
C LEU A 402 -10.98 -14.93 -19.37
N LYS A 403 -11.67 -15.78 -18.59
CA LYS A 403 -12.30 -17.01 -19.11
C LYS A 403 -13.41 -16.68 -20.12
N LYS A 404 -14.28 -15.71 -19.82
CA LYS A 404 -15.35 -15.21 -20.68
C LYS A 404 -14.77 -14.68 -22.01
N ALA A 405 -13.68 -13.91 -21.96
CA ALA A 405 -12.97 -13.41 -23.15
C ALA A 405 -12.31 -14.52 -23.98
N LEU A 406 -11.54 -15.43 -23.37
CA LEU A 406 -10.93 -16.57 -24.06
C LEU A 406 -11.98 -17.49 -24.71
N LYS A 407 -13.13 -17.70 -24.06
CA LYS A 407 -14.28 -18.45 -24.60
C LYS A 407 -14.91 -17.71 -25.79
N ALA A 408 -14.99 -16.38 -25.76
CA ALA A 408 -15.52 -15.59 -26.86
C ALA A 408 -14.62 -15.62 -28.11
N ILE A 409 -13.29 -15.72 -27.95
CA ILE A 409 -12.36 -15.99 -29.05
C ILE A 409 -12.65 -17.35 -29.70
N GLY A 410 -12.82 -18.41 -28.91
CA GLY A 410 -13.20 -19.73 -29.44
C GLY A 410 -14.55 -19.72 -30.18
N ASN A 411 -15.52 -18.92 -29.70
CA ASN A 411 -16.77 -18.68 -30.42
C ASN A 411 -16.56 -17.92 -31.74
N TYR A 412 -15.61 -16.98 -31.79
CA TYR A 412 -15.28 -16.23 -33.01
C TYR A 412 -14.56 -17.09 -34.05
N GLU A 413 -13.62 -17.94 -33.63
CA GLU A 413 -13.01 -18.97 -34.49
C GLU A 413 -14.06 -19.92 -35.07
N ARG A 414 -15.08 -20.30 -34.27
CA ARG A 414 -16.22 -21.10 -34.75
C ARG A 414 -17.05 -20.34 -35.79
N VAL A 415 -17.40 -19.08 -35.53
CA VAL A 415 -18.10 -18.20 -36.49
C VAL A 415 -17.32 -18.07 -37.80
N ILE A 416 -16.00 -17.91 -37.77
CA ILE A 416 -15.15 -17.88 -38.97
C ILE A 416 -15.21 -19.21 -39.74
N ASN A 417 -15.29 -20.36 -39.05
CA ASN A 417 -15.42 -21.67 -39.71
C ASN A 417 -16.80 -21.87 -40.35
N GLU A 418 -17.85 -21.43 -39.67
CA GLU A 418 -19.25 -21.53 -40.10
C GLU A 418 -19.58 -20.53 -41.22
N ASN A 419 -18.87 -19.39 -41.30
CA ASN A 419 -19.02 -18.38 -42.33
C ASN A 419 -18.64 -18.92 -43.73
N LYS A 420 -19.68 -19.26 -44.51
CA LYS A 420 -19.55 -19.77 -45.88
C LYS A 420 -19.00 -18.74 -46.87
N THR A 421 -19.09 -17.43 -46.61
CA THR A 421 -18.63 -16.37 -47.54
C THR A 421 -17.13 -16.03 -47.41
N LEU A 422 -16.37 -16.77 -46.60
CA LEU A 422 -14.90 -16.69 -46.52
C LEU A 422 -14.22 -17.88 -47.20
N SER A 423 -13.12 -17.67 -47.93
CA SER A 423 -12.28 -18.76 -48.47
C SER A 423 -11.53 -19.53 -47.37
N LYS A 424 -11.13 -20.78 -47.68
CA LYS A 424 -10.32 -21.62 -46.78
C LYS A 424 -9.03 -20.93 -46.33
N GLU A 425 -8.38 -20.19 -47.23
CA GLU A 425 -7.14 -19.45 -46.96
C GLU A 425 -7.38 -18.27 -46.01
N ASN A 426 -8.42 -17.46 -46.23
CA ASN A 426 -8.74 -16.33 -45.35
C ASN A 426 -9.17 -16.79 -43.96
N ARG A 427 -9.91 -17.92 -43.84
CA ARG A 427 -10.20 -18.56 -42.53
C ARG A 427 -8.91 -18.99 -41.82
N TRP A 428 -7.92 -19.50 -42.55
CA TRP A 428 -6.60 -19.88 -42.02
C TRP A 428 -5.77 -18.67 -41.58
N LYS A 429 -5.73 -17.58 -42.37
CA LYS A 429 -5.05 -16.33 -42.01
C LYS A 429 -5.59 -15.76 -40.68
N LEU A 430 -6.92 -15.70 -40.53
CA LEU A 430 -7.58 -15.23 -39.32
C LEU A 430 -7.23 -16.09 -38.09
N LYS A 431 -7.29 -17.42 -38.21
CA LYS A 431 -6.87 -18.32 -37.12
C LYS A 431 -5.41 -18.16 -36.75
N ASN A 432 -4.52 -18.14 -37.73
CA ASN A 432 -3.08 -17.99 -37.50
C ASN A 432 -2.78 -16.68 -36.76
N TYR A 433 -3.47 -15.59 -37.09
CA TYR A 433 -3.37 -14.32 -36.36
C TYR A 433 -3.78 -14.49 -34.88
N ILE A 434 -4.99 -15.00 -34.63
CA ILE A 434 -5.57 -15.21 -33.28
C ILE A 434 -4.63 -16.08 -32.43
N HIS A 435 -4.18 -17.22 -32.95
CA HIS A 435 -3.22 -18.10 -32.28
C HIS A 435 -1.87 -17.41 -32.03
N SER A 436 -1.33 -16.67 -33.00
CA SER A 436 0.00 -16.04 -32.90
C SER A 436 0.12 -14.98 -31.79
N LYS A 437 -1.01 -14.35 -31.43
CA LYS A 437 -1.14 -13.42 -30.30
C LYS A 437 -1.45 -14.17 -29.01
N ILE A 438 -2.52 -14.99 -28.99
CA ILE A 438 -3.13 -15.48 -27.74
C ILE A 438 -2.44 -16.72 -27.15
N ASP A 439 -1.84 -17.60 -27.97
CA ASP A 439 -1.30 -18.87 -27.46
C ASP A 439 -0.07 -18.66 -26.56
N LEU A 440 0.58 -17.50 -26.67
CA LEU A 440 1.59 -17.03 -25.71
C LEU A 440 0.97 -16.79 -24.33
N TYR A 441 -0.12 -16.01 -24.26
CA TYR A 441 -0.81 -15.69 -23.01
C TYR A 441 -1.44 -16.94 -22.38
N LYS A 442 -2.01 -17.85 -23.18
CA LYS A 442 -2.48 -19.18 -22.71
C LYS A 442 -1.34 -19.97 -22.04
N LYS A 443 -0.13 -19.99 -22.63
CA LYS A 443 1.03 -20.69 -22.06
C LYS A 443 1.45 -20.08 -20.71
N ILE A 444 1.42 -18.76 -20.57
CA ILE A 444 1.76 -18.06 -19.32
C ILE A 444 0.70 -18.30 -18.23
N LEU A 445 -0.59 -18.24 -18.57
CA LEU A 445 -1.69 -18.52 -17.64
C LEU A 445 -1.69 -19.96 -17.11
N LEU A 446 -1.20 -20.92 -17.91
CA LEU A 446 -1.19 -22.33 -17.56
C LEU A 446 0.13 -22.78 -16.91
N ASN A 447 1.29 -22.30 -17.37
CA ASN A 447 2.58 -22.66 -16.74
C ASN A 447 2.68 -22.05 -15.32
N SER A 448 3.01 -22.86 -14.32
CA SER A 448 3.25 -22.45 -12.94
C SER A 448 4.60 -21.76 -12.73
N GLU A 449 5.59 -22.00 -13.59
CA GLU A 449 6.90 -21.33 -13.55
C GLU A 449 6.79 -19.88 -14.00
N MET A 450 6.08 -19.63 -15.10
CA MET A 450 5.83 -18.29 -15.63
C MET A 450 4.96 -17.42 -14.71
N ARG A 451 4.37 -18.01 -13.66
CA ARG A 451 3.57 -17.35 -12.62
C ARG A 451 4.30 -17.19 -11.28
N GLN A 452 5.60 -17.48 -11.21
CA GLN A 452 6.37 -17.29 -9.98
C GLN A 452 6.51 -15.79 -9.64
N PRO A 453 6.19 -15.35 -8.40
CA PRO A 453 6.28 -13.94 -7.98
C PRO A 453 7.63 -13.29 -8.25
N GLU A 454 8.71 -14.08 -8.18
CA GLU A 454 10.10 -13.68 -8.40
C GLU A 454 10.37 -13.08 -9.79
N ILE A 455 9.57 -13.41 -10.81
CA ILE A 455 9.80 -12.90 -12.17
C ILE A 455 9.57 -11.39 -12.24
N LEU A 456 8.64 -10.83 -11.46
CA LEU A 456 8.47 -9.37 -11.37
C LEU A 456 9.74 -8.69 -10.82
N TYR A 457 10.40 -9.32 -9.84
CA TYR A 457 11.67 -8.83 -9.29
C TYR A 457 12.83 -8.99 -10.28
N ARG A 458 12.86 -10.07 -11.07
CA ARG A 458 13.82 -10.24 -12.18
C ARG A 458 13.67 -9.14 -13.25
N VAL A 459 12.45 -8.70 -13.57
CA VAL A 459 12.22 -7.58 -14.49
C VAL A 459 12.59 -6.25 -13.86
N LEU A 460 12.10 -5.95 -12.64
CA LEU A 460 12.43 -4.72 -11.91
C LEU A 460 13.95 -4.51 -11.78
N TRP A 461 14.67 -5.59 -11.46
CA TRP A 461 16.12 -5.62 -11.41
C TRP A 461 16.78 -5.30 -12.76
N ALA A 462 16.30 -5.89 -13.85
CA ALA A 462 16.84 -5.65 -15.19
C ALA A 462 16.60 -4.19 -15.65
N GLU A 463 15.43 -3.63 -15.38
CA GLU A 463 15.13 -2.22 -15.68
C GLU A 463 15.94 -1.25 -14.80
N ALA A 464 16.13 -1.58 -13.52
CA ALA A 464 17.01 -0.84 -12.62
C ALA A 464 18.48 -0.89 -13.09
N GLN A 465 18.95 -2.02 -13.62
CA GLN A 465 20.29 -2.13 -14.22
C GLN A 465 20.44 -1.24 -15.45
N LYS A 466 19.44 -1.16 -16.35
CA LYS A 466 19.47 -0.20 -17.47
C LYS A 466 19.60 1.24 -16.97
N ILE A 467 18.89 1.60 -15.91
CA ILE A 467 18.92 2.95 -15.33
C ILE A 467 20.33 3.33 -14.82
N LEU A 468 21.09 2.39 -14.26
CA LEU A 468 22.49 2.63 -13.87
C LEU A 468 23.44 2.84 -15.07
N THR A 469 23.02 2.47 -16.28
CA THR A 469 23.81 2.67 -17.52
C THR A 469 23.38 3.90 -18.34
N LEU A 470 22.36 4.63 -17.91
CA LEU A 470 21.85 5.83 -18.60
C LEU A 470 22.49 7.12 -18.05
N SER A 471 22.35 8.21 -18.81
CA SER A 471 22.66 9.56 -18.31
C SER A 471 21.78 9.90 -17.10
N SER A 472 22.26 10.78 -16.21
CA SER A 472 21.51 11.16 -15.00
C SER A 472 20.18 11.86 -15.31
N GLU A 473 20.07 12.55 -16.45
CA GLU A 473 18.82 13.15 -16.91
C GLU A 473 17.84 12.10 -17.43
N ASP A 474 18.31 11.10 -18.20
CA ASP A 474 17.45 10.08 -18.81
C ASP A 474 17.01 8.99 -17.82
N ALA A 475 17.84 8.71 -16.81
CA ALA A 475 17.48 7.90 -15.65
C ALA A 475 16.20 8.39 -14.95
N SER A 476 15.90 9.70 -15.01
CA SER A 476 14.67 10.28 -14.44
C SER A 476 13.42 10.09 -15.32
N LYS A 477 13.59 9.76 -16.61
CA LYS A 477 12.56 9.71 -17.66
C LYS A 477 12.05 8.28 -17.93
N ASN A 478 12.57 7.25 -17.26
CA ASN A 478 12.12 5.87 -17.46
C ASN A 478 10.72 5.63 -16.83
N GLU A 479 9.68 6.03 -17.56
CA GLU A 479 8.27 5.85 -17.19
C GLU A 479 7.88 4.37 -17.02
N PHE A 480 8.54 3.45 -17.72
CA PHE A 480 8.29 2.03 -17.57
C PHE A 480 8.70 1.53 -16.19
N PHE A 481 9.91 1.86 -15.74
CA PHE A 481 10.36 1.54 -14.39
C PHE A 481 9.48 2.18 -13.31
N LYS A 482 9.05 3.45 -13.51
CA LYS A 482 8.05 4.09 -12.63
C LYS A 482 6.74 3.31 -12.59
N HIS A 483 6.23 2.83 -13.73
CA HIS A 483 5.03 1.99 -13.78
C HIS A 483 5.22 0.67 -13.02
N LEU A 484 6.34 -0.02 -13.22
CA LEU A 484 6.65 -1.28 -12.53
C LEU A 484 6.71 -1.08 -11.01
N ILE A 485 7.42 -0.05 -10.54
CA ILE A 485 7.47 0.30 -9.12
C ILE A 485 6.07 0.67 -8.59
N GLY A 486 5.29 1.44 -9.36
CA GLY A 486 3.89 1.79 -9.06
C GLY A 486 2.95 0.59 -8.92
N ARG A 487 3.26 -0.53 -9.59
CA ARG A 487 2.57 -1.82 -9.42
C ARG A 487 3.13 -2.60 -8.22
N ALA A 488 4.45 -2.71 -8.10
CA ALA A 488 5.11 -3.50 -7.07
C ALA A 488 4.89 -2.93 -5.66
N ALA A 489 4.84 -1.61 -5.50
CA ALA A 489 4.52 -0.95 -4.23
C ALA A 489 3.14 -1.34 -3.66
N ARG A 490 2.22 -1.87 -4.48
CA ARG A 490 0.91 -2.39 -4.04
C ARG A 490 1.01 -3.73 -3.29
N ASN A 491 2.21 -4.32 -3.19
CA ASN A 491 2.52 -5.43 -2.29
C ASN A 491 2.88 -4.85 -0.90
N PRO A 492 2.13 -5.15 0.18
CA PRO A 492 2.47 -4.72 1.54
C PRO A 492 3.87 -5.18 2.00
N HIS A 493 4.38 -6.29 1.46
CA HIS A 493 5.67 -6.89 1.82
C HIS A 493 6.84 -6.48 0.89
N ILE A 494 6.59 -5.55 -0.05
CA ILE A 494 7.51 -5.15 -1.13
C ILE A 494 8.96 -4.93 -0.67
N PHE A 495 9.19 -4.22 0.45
CA PHE A 495 10.53 -3.93 0.94
C PHE A 495 11.27 -5.20 1.38
N SER A 496 10.58 -6.10 2.10
CA SER A 496 11.18 -7.36 2.56
C SER A 496 11.44 -8.32 1.40
N GLU A 497 10.55 -8.39 0.41
CA GLU A 497 10.73 -9.25 -0.76
C GLU A 497 11.85 -8.74 -1.69
N LEU A 498 11.92 -7.43 -1.95
CA LEU A 498 13.04 -6.83 -2.70
C LEU A 498 14.38 -7.03 -1.97
N TYR A 499 14.41 -6.84 -0.66
CA TYR A 499 15.62 -7.03 0.15
C TYR A 499 16.11 -8.48 0.09
N ASP A 500 15.22 -9.43 0.37
CA ASP A 500 15.57 -10.85 0.33
C ASP A 500 15.96 -11.28 -1.10
N TYR A 501 15.31 -10.76 -2.15
CA TYR A 501 15.70 -11.01 -3.54
C TYR A 501 17.11 -10.49 -3.86
N CYS A 502 17.41 -9.23 -3.54
CA CYS A 502 18.71 -8.63 -3.84
C CYS A 502 19.89 -9.26 -3.08
N TYR A 503 19.68 -9.80 -1.87
CA TYR A 503 20.74 -10.43 -1.07
C TYR A 503 20.82 -11.96 -1.21
N ARG A 504 19.80 -12.67 -1.72
CA ARG A 504 19.87 -14.15 -1.90
C ARG A 504 20.71 -14.61 -3.09
N GLU A 505 20.98 -13.74 -4.05
CA GLU A 505 21.59 -14.12 -5.33
C GLU A 505 23.00 -13.53 -5.57
N GLU A 506 23.61 -12.88 -4.58
CA GLU A 506 24.97 -12.30 -4.61
C GLU A 506 25.31 -11.46 -5.88
N ARG A 507 24.30 -10.84 -6.49
CA ARG A 507 24.44 -10.18 -7.79
C ARG A 507 25.22 -8.86 -7.72
N GLU A 508 25.94 -8.58 -8.79
CA GLU A 508 26.62 -7.29 -9.02
C GLU A 508 25.67 -6.10 -8.86
N ASN A 509 26.16 -5.03 -8.23
CA ASN A 509 25.42 -3.78 -7.97
C ASN A 509 24.16 -3.93 -7.09
N SER A 510 23.96 -5.07 -6.41
CA SER A 510 22.82 -5.35 -5.52
C SER A 510 22.50 -4.24 -4.52
N ALA A 511 23.51 -3.73 -3.80
CA ALA A 511 23.33 -2.60 -2.88
C ALA A 511 22.78 -1.33 -3.57
N VAL A 512 23.36 -0.96 -4.72
CA VAL A 512 22.98 0.25 -5.48
C VAL A 512 21.56 0.12 -6.06
N LEU A 513 21.25 -1.04 -6.61
CA LEU A 513 19.94 -1.34 -7.21
C LEU A 513 18.85 -1.42 -6.15
N LEU A 514 19.14 -1.98 -4.97
CA LEU A 514 18.22 -2.02 -3.83
C LEU A 514 17.90 -0.60 -3.33
N LYS A 515 18.92 0.26 -3.15
CA LYS A 515 18.75 1.68 -2.78
C LYS A 515 17.87 2.43 -3.78
N LEU A 516 18.12 2.26 -5.09
CA LEU A 516 17.34 2.87 -6.16
C LEU A 516 15.87 2.42 -6.12
N MET A 517 15.61 1.11 -6.01
CA MET A 517 14.25 0.57 -5.92
C MET A 517 13.55 1.04 -4.65
N PHE A 518 14.23 1.05 -3.50
CA PHE A 518 13.68 1.53 -2.23
C PHE A 518 13.28 3.01 -2.31
N SER A 519 14.12 3.89 -2.87
CA SER A 519 13.76 5.30 -3.07
C SER A 519 12.49 5.46 -3.89
N ARG A 520 12.38 4.77 -5.04
CA ARG A 520 11.19 4.87 -5.90
C ARG A 520 9.94 4.27 -5.24
N VAL A 521 10.06 3.20 -4.45
CA VAL A 521 8.92 2.64 -3.70
C VAL A 521 8.48 3.62 -2.59
N ILE A 522 9.41 4.25 -1.87
CA ILE A 522 9.11 5.28 -0.86
C ILE A 522 8.42 6.50 -1.49
N GLU A 523 8.92 6.99 -2.63
CA GLU A 523 8.31 8.09 -3.40
C GLU A 523 6.86 7.75 -3.82
N VAL A 524 6.63 6.54 -4.35
CA VAL A 524 5.31 6.08 -4.77
C VAL A 524 4.34 5.94 -3.60
N ILE A 525 4.77 5.39 -2.46
CA ILE A 525 3.91 5.26 -1.27
C ILE A 525 3.54 6.64 -0.70
N ALA A 526 4.44 7.62 -0.78
CA ALA A 526 4.17 9.00 -0.37
C ALA A 526 3.19 9.73 -1.31
N GLY A 527 3.15 9.37 -2.60
CA GLY A 527 2.27 9.97 -3.61
C GLY A 527 0.90 9.31 -3.80
N ASP A 528 0.76 8.00 -3.51
CA ASP A 528 -0.49 7.25 -3.68
C ASP A 528 -1.29 7.19 -2.37
N PHE A 529 -2.49 7.79 -2.35
CA PHE A 529 -3.37 7.86 -1.18
C PHE A 529 -3.88 6.49 -0.69
N ILE A 530 -3.81 5.44 -1.53
CA ILE A 530 -4.22 4.07 -1.18
C ILE A 530 -3.06 3.34 -0.48
N LEU A 531 -1.82 3.63 -0.86
CA LEU A 531 -0.62 3.06 -0.25
C LEU A 531 -0.27 3.74 1.08
N SER A 532 -0.60 5.02 1.21
CA SER A 532 -0.47 5.78 2.46
C SER A 532 -1.60 5.55 3.48
N ASP A 533 -2.48 4.56 3.24
CA ASP A 533 -3.45 4.10 4.24
C ASP A 533 -2.75 3.53 5.51
N PRO A 534 -3.25 3.81 6.74
CA PRO A 534 -2.63 3.37 7.99
C PRO A 534 -2.39 1.85 8.12
N GLU A 535 -3.21 0.99 7.51
CA GLU A 535 -3.00 -0.46 7.56
C GLU A 535 -1.77 -0.85 6.73
N ASN A 536 -1.67 -0.35 5.49
CA ASN A 536 -0.53 -0.58 4.61
C ASN A 536 0.76 0.04 5.19
N ILE A 537 0.69 1.29 5.65
CA ILE A 537 1.78 2.01 6.32
C ILE A 537 2.34 1.24 7.52
N THR A 538 1.49 0.54 8.29
CA THR A 538 1.93 -0.27 9.43
C THR A 538 2.77 -1.47 8.98
N ILE A 539 2.41 -2.12 7.87
CA ILE A 539 3.17 -3.26 7.31
C ILE A 539 4.50 -2.78 6.73
N TYR A 540 4.50 -1.67 5.96
CA TYR A 540 5.74 -1.07 5.45
C TYR A 540 6.70 -0.66 6.58
N ARG A 541 6.19 -0.01 7.64
CA ARG A 541 6.97 0.33 8.85
C ARG A 541 7.69 -0.89 9.42
N GLU A 542 6.95 -1.96 9.65
CA GLU A 542 7.49 -3.19 10.24
C GLU A 542 8.53 -3.88 9.33
N SER A 543 8.29 -3.92 8.01
CA SER A 543 9.26 -4.42 7.03
C SER A 543 10.56 -3.59 7.04
N LEU A 544 10.46 -2.25 7.00
CA LEU A 544 11.62 -1.35 7.00
C LEU A 544 12.42 -1.41 8.31
N ARG A 545 11.72 -1.46 9.46
CA ARG A 545 12.33 -1.64 10.79
C ARG A 545 13.16 -2.91 10.87
N ARG A 546 12.63 -4.05 10.39
CA ARG A 546 13.36 -5.33 10.38
C ARG A 546 14.59 -5.30 9.46
N ILE A 547 14.47 -4.66 8.30
CA ILE A 547 15.58 -4.50 7.37
C ILE A 547 16.70 -3.64 7.98
N LEU A 548 16.34 -2.53 8.63
CA LEU A 548 17.29 -1.64 9.31
C LEU A 548 18.09 -2.38 10.40
N ILE A 549 17.45 -3.23 11.21
CA ILE A 549 18.15 -4.05 12.20
C ILE A 549 19.05 -5.10 11.53
N LYS A 550 18.58 -5.80 10.48
CA LYS A 550 19.43 -6.72 9.70
C LYS A 550 20.69 -6.03 9.14
N GLU A 551 20.61 -4.77 8.71
CA GLU A 551 21.79 -4.00 8.26
C GLU A 551 22.72 -3.61 9.41
N CYS A 552 22.18 -3.27 10.59
CA CYS A 552 22.99 -3.04 11.80
C CYS A 552 23.73 -4.30 12.30
N GLU A 553 23.22 -5.50 12.00
CA GLU A 553 23.85 -6.79 12.32
C GLU A 553 24.94 -7.22 11.31
N LYS A 554 24.97 -6.64 10.10
CA LYS A 554 25.87 -7.05 9.02
C LYS A 554 27.31 -6.57 9.20
N ARG A 555 28.24 -7.31 8.57
CA ARG A 555 29.67 -6.98 8.49
C ARG A 555 30.21 -7.28 7.08
N PRO A 556 30.58 -6.27 6.27
CA PRO A 556 30.34 -4.84 6.48
C PRO A 556 28.84 -4.48 6.44
N TYR A 557 28.46 -3.39 7.09
CA TYR A 557 27.11 -2.81 7.06
C TYR A 557 27.00 -1.75 5.94
N ASP A 558 25.85 -1.64 5.29
CA ASP A 558 25.62 -0.62 4.26
C ASP A 558 25.18 0.71 4.88
N SER A 559 26.16 1.58 5.17
CA SER A 559 25.93 2.87 5.83
C SER A 559 25.01 3.82 5.05
N GLU A 560 25.04 3.78 3.71
CA GLU A 560 24.15 4.58 2.87
C GLU A 560 22.71 4.06 2.94
N LEU A 561 22.52 2.73 2.92
CA LEU A 561 21.19 2.13 3.05
C LEU A 561 20.61 2.38 4.45
N ILE A 562 21.41 2.24 5.51
CA ILE A 562 21.01 2.59 6.88
C ILE A 562 20.62 4.07 6.96
N ALA A 563 21.39 4.98 6.34
CA ALA A 563 21.06 6.41 6.31
C ALA A 563 19.78 6.71 5.51
N GLN A 564 19.58 6.07 4.35
CA GLN A 564 18.35 6.19 3.54
C GLN A 564 17.12 5.73 4.33
N LEU A 565 17.22 4.58 5.01
CA LEU A 565 16.17 4.03 5.87
C LEU A 565 15.94 4.84 7.14
N THR A 566 16.94 5.56 7.63
CA THR A 566 16.83 6.43 8.81
C THR A 566 16.17 7.78 8.51
N ASN A 567 16.32 8.27 7.27
CA ASN A 567 15.76 9.55 6.83
C ASN A 567 14.32 9.45 6.26
N THR A 568 13.80 8.24 5.97
CA THR A 568 12.43 8.09 5.48
C THR A 568 11.38 8.11 6.59
N HIS A 569 10.30 8.87 6.36
CA HIS A 569 9.11 8.92 7.20
C HIS A 569 8.40 7.55 7.36
N LEU A 570 8.66 6.60 6.44
CA LEU A 570 8.05 5.27 6.46
C LEU A 570 8.66 4.30 7.48
N THR A 571 9.87 4.50 7.99
CA THR A 571 10.48 3.57 8.97
C THR A 571 9.90 3.76 10.38
N HIS A 572 9.41 4.96 10.69
CA HIS A 572 8.83 5.32 12.00
C HIS A 572 9.70 4.87 13.19
N ILE A 573 10.93 5.39 13.23
CA ILE A 573 11.93 5.06 14.25
C ILE A 573 11.39 5.41 15.65
N ASN A 574 11.54 4.49 16.60
CA ASN A 574 11.04 4.59 17.96
C ASN A 574 12.12 4.11 18.97
N PRO A 575 11.92 4.34 20.29
CA PRO A 575 12.93 3.99 21.31
C PRO A 575 13.36 2.52 21.29
N THR A 576 12.42 1.59 21.04
CA THR A 576 12.70 0.15 20.96
C THR A 576 13.64 -0.19 19.80
N LEU A 577 13.44 0.44 18.64
CA LEU A 577 14.29 0.24 17.46
C LEU A 577 15.71 0.78 17.69
N TYR A 578 15.86 1.94 18.34
CA TYR A 578 17.16 2.48 18.71
C TYR A 578 17.93 1.54 19.65
N VAL A 579 17.27 0.99 20.68
CA VAL A 579 17.88 0.00 21.59
C VAL A 579 18.32 -1.24 20.83
N ALA A 580 17.47 -1.79 19.94
CA ALA A 580 17.82 -2.97 19.15
C ALA A 580 19.02 -2.71 18.22
N ALA A 581 19.07 -1.56 17.54
CA ALA A 581 20.20 -1.18 16.69
C ALA A 581 21.49 -0.97 17.52
N SER A 582 21.40 -0.31 18.68
CA SER A 582 22.55 -0.12 19.58
C SER A 582 23.11 -1.44 20.11
N VAL A 583 22.25 -2.44 20.36
CA VAL A 583 22.67 -3.80 20.75
C VAL A 583 23.32 -4.53 19.58
N ALA A 584 22.72 -4.51 18.39
CA ALA A 584 23.28 -5.13 17.18
C ALA A 584 24.66 -4.57 16.81
N MET A 585 24.85 -3.25 16.98
CA MET A 585 26.11 -2.56 16.69
C MET A 585 27.12 -2.58 17.85
N ASN A 586 26.80 -3.19 19.00
CA ASN A 586 27.63 -3.10 20.21
C ASN A 586 29.03 -3.69 20.00
N ASP A 587 29.09 -4.92 19.46
CA ASP A 587 30.33 -5.68 19.16
C ASP A 587 31.14 -5.12 17.97
N LEU A 588 30.79 -3.95 17.44
CA LEU A 588 31.58 -3.23 16.45
C LEU A 588 32.57 -2.31 17.18
N LYS A 589 33.83 -2.29 16.72
CA LYS A 589 34.83 -1.31 17.17
C LYS A 589 34.31 0.11 16.86
N ASN A 590 34.81 1.10 17.61
CA ASN A 590 34.38 2.50 17.47
C ASN A 590 35.02 3.17 16.23
N GLU A 591 34.65 2.67 15.06
CA GLU A 591 34.82 3.30 13.74
C GLU A 591 33.84 4.48 13.64
N GLY A 592 34.25 5.61 13.05
CA GLY A 592 33.44 6.84 13.04
C GLY A 592 32.04 6.69 12.41
N SER A 593 31.89 5.74 11.49
CA SER A 593 30.60 5.35 10.89
C SER A 593 29.63 4.70 11.87
N LYS A 594 30.09 3.95 12.89
CA LYS A 594 29.22 3.45 13.99
C LYS A 594 28.55 4.62 14.71
N TYR A 595 29.33 5.67 15.00
CA TYR A 595 28.88 6.83 15.75
C TYR A 595 27.83 7.65 14.98
N GLU A 596 28.10 8.04 13.74
CA GLU A 596 27.15 8.86 12.96
C GLU A 596 25.85 8.11 12.61
N LEU A 597 25.88 6.78 12.43
CA LEU A 597 24.66 5.98 12.23
C LEU A 597 23.80 5.91 13.50
N LEU A 598 24.39 5.59 14.66
CA LEU A 598 23.65 5.56 15.93
C LEU A 598 23.13 6.96 16.30
N LYS A 599 23.90 8.02 16.04
CA LYS A 599 23.45 9.42 16.17
C LYS A 599 22.24 9.71 15.29
N SER A 600 22.25 9.29 14.02
CA SER A 600 21.12 9.48 13.09
C SER A 600 19.85 8.75 13.56
N LEU A 601 19.99 7.53 14.08
CA LEU A 601 18.87 6.76 14.67
C LEU A 601 18.33 7.41 15.95
N PHE A 602 19.22 7.94 16.79
CA PHE A 602 18.86 8.69 17.99
C PHE A 602 18.08 9.97 17.64
N ASP A 603 18.63 10.75 16.71
CA ASP A 603 18.01 11.93 16.09
C ASP A 603 16.59 11.66 15.59
N SER A 604 16.40 10.61 14.81
CA SER A 604 15.10 10.22 14.26
C SER A 604 14.13 9.72 15.34
N THR A 605 14.64 9.10 16.42
CA THR A 605 13.83 8.77 17.60
C THR A 605 13.33 10.03 18.31
N LEU A 606 14.18 11.04 18.47
CA LEU A 606 13.81 12.32 19.11
C LEU A 606 12.90 13.20 18.26
N LYS A 607 12.88 12.99 16.94
CA LYS A 607 11.94 13.62 16.00
C LYS A 607 10.56 12.93 15.99
N ASN A 608 10.43 11.73 16.56
CA ASN A 608 9.17 10.98 16.59
C ASN A 608 8.12 11.69 17.49
N ARG A 609 7.00 12.11 16.90
CA ARG A 609 5.93 12.85 17.59
C ARG A 609 5.16 11.98 18.60
N ASP A 610 4.91 10.71 18.28
CA ASP A 610 4.20 9.77 19.16
C ASP A 610 5.01 9.50 20.43
N PHE A 611 6.34 9.33 20.30
CA PHE A 611 7.27 9.25 21.43
C PHE A 611 7.21 10.51 22.30
N LEU A 612 7.29 11.72 21.72
CA LEU A 612 7.27 12.96 22.49
C LEU A 612 5.94 13.21 23.22
N ASP A 613 4.80 12.87 22.62
CA ASP A 613 3.49 12.99 23.29
C ASP A 613 3.32 11.99 24.42
N LEU A 614 3.70 10.72 24.22
CA LEU A 614 3.69 9.69 25.26
C LEU A 614 4.65 10.05 26.41
N PHE A 615 5.90 10.43 26.10
CA PHE A 615 6.92 10.74 27.10
C PHE A 615 6.59 12.00 27.92
N VAL A 616 6.06 13.07 27.30
CA VAL A 616 5.92 14.36 28.01
C VAL A 616 4.53 14.64 28.55
N ARG A 617 3.48 14.24 27.82
CA ARG A 617 2.12 14.69 28.17
C ARG A 617 1.35 13.69 29.02
N ASN A 618 1.80 12.42 29.05
CA ASN A 618 1.06 11.27 29.61
C ASN A 618 -0.41 11.19 29.11
N LYS A 619 -0.69 11.88 28.00
CA LYS A 619 -1.87 11.68 27.18
C LYS A 619 -1.53 10.49 26.29
N MET A 620 -2.46 9.53 26.17
CA MET A 620 -2.43 8.70 24.96
C MET A 620 -2.50 9.65 23.75
N PRO A 621 -1.79 9.37 22.65
CA PRO A 621 -1.90 10.18 21.44
C PRO A 621 -3.38 10.33 21.09
N GLN A 622 -3.80 11.54 20.67
CA GLN A 622 -5.22 11.83 20.39
C GLN A 622 -5.68 10.96 19.22
N THR A 623 -6.20 9.81 19.61
CA THR A 623 -6.47 8.70 18.74
C THR A 623 -7.81 8.98 18.10
N THR A 624 -7.80 9.22 16.80
CA THR A 624 -8.99 9.04 15.98
C THR A 624 -9.52 7.64 16.29
N THR A 625 -10.75 7.56 16.81
CA THR A 625 -11.38 6.34 17.36
C THR A 625 -11.72 5.29 16.29
N PHE A 626 -11.03 5.33 15.16
CA PHE A 626 -11.31 4.65 13.92
C PHE A 626 -10.24 3.59 13.56
N PHE A 627 -9.05 3.67 14.15
CA PHE A 627 -7.98 2.68 13.92
C PHE A 627 -7.55 2.02 15.24
N ARG A 628 -7.61 0.68 15.29
CA ARG A 628 -7.09 -0.10 16.42
C ARG A 628 -5.58 -0.29 16.28
N GLN A 629 -4.82 0.79 16.46
CA GLN A 629 -3.36 0.72 16.54
C GLN A 629 -2.94 -0.32 17.61
N GLN A 630 -1.88 -1.08 17.32
CA GLN A 630 -1.17 -1.77 18.39
C GLN A 630 -0.62 -0.72 19.36
N LYS A 631 -0.78 -0.94 20.67
CA LYS A 631 -0.16 -0.07 21.68
C LYS A 631 1.35 -0.30 21.64
N GLU A 632 2.10 0.53 20.92
CA GLU A 632 3.56 0.55 21.04
C GLU A 632 3.94 0.95 22.47
N SER A 633 4.37 -0.04 23.26
CA SER A 633 4.91 0.17 24.61
C SER A 633 6.44 0.23 24.53
N PHE A 634 7.03 1.33 24.99
CA PHE A 634 8.49 1.54 24.98
C PHE A 634 9.11 1.24 26.35
N ASP A 635 10.20 0.48 26.38
CA ASP A 635 11.10 0.51 27.54
C ASP A 635 11.95 1.78 27.48
N LEU A 636 11.39 2.85 28.06
CA LEU A 636 12.08 4.12 28.22
C LEU A 636 13.39 3.98 29.00
N ARG A 637 13.48 3.05 29.96
CA ARG A 637 14.70 2.88 30.76
C ARG A 637 15.83 2.28 29.92
N ALA A 638 15.54 1.24 29.14
CA ALA A 638 16.51 0.68 28.20
C ALA A 638 17.00 1.73 27.19
N PHE A 639 16.08 2.54 26.65
CA PHE A 639 16.41 3.65 25.74
C PHE A 639 17.35 4.68 26.35
N PHE A 640 17.02 5.23 27.53
CA PHE A 640 17.87 6.25 28.17
C PHE A 640 19.19 5.68 28.71
N THR A 641 19.27 4.38 29.01
CA THR A 641 20.56 3.71 29.30
C THR A 641 21.42 3.62 28.04
N ALA A 642 20.93 3.06 26.93
CA ALA A 642 21.70 2.94 25.69
C ALA A 642 22.14 4.30 25.13
N ALA A 643 21.27 5.31 25.21
CA ALA A 643 21.60 6.68 24.79
C ALA A 643 22.65 7.35 25.70
N ALA A 644 22.65 7.06 27.00
CA ALA A 644 23.68 7.55 27.91
C ALA A 644 25.03 6.84 27.69
N GLU A 645 25.01 5.53 27.42
CA GLU A 645 26.18 4.74 27.02
C GLU A 645 26.84 5.35 25.77
N PHE A 646 26.04 5.52 24.71
CA PHE A 646 26.46 6.16 23.46
C PHE A 646 27.11 7.54 23.66
N ILE A 647 26.47 8.43 24.43
CA ILE A 647 26.96 9.79 24.70
C ILE A 647 28.21 9.82 25.61
N ILE A 648 28.41 8.82 26.47
CA ILE A 648 29.57 8.73 27.35
C ILE A 648 30.80 8.13 26.64
N GLU A 649 30.59 7.29 25.64
CA GLU A 649 31.67 6.71 24.83
C GLU A 649 32.23 7.67 23.77
N SER A 650 31.43 8.63 23.30
CA SER A 650 31.85 9.59 22.26
C SER A 650 32.63 10.81 22.77
N ILE A 651 32.70 11.03 24.09
CA ILE A 651 33.38 12.21 24.66
C ILE A 651 34.86 11.92 24.93
N GLU A 652 35.73 12.72 24.30
CA GLU A 652 37.18 12.69 24.54
C GLU A 652 37.55 12.86 26.02
N LEU A 653 38.45 12.01 26.51
CA LEU A 653 38.99 12.10 27.87
C LEU A 653 39.95 13.32 28.02
N PRO A 654 40.08 13.90 29.23
CA PRO A 654 39.29 13.64 30.42
C PRO A 654 37.86 14.17 30.27
N LEU A 655 36.91 13.41 30.82
CA LEU A 655 35.49 13.73 30.81
C LEU A 655 35.16 14.74 31.92
N THR A 656 34.47 15.83 31.58
CA THR A 656 34.05 16.88 32.52
C THR A 656 32.55 17.17 32.40
N GLY A 657 31.97 17.82 33.42
CA GLY A 657 30.58 18.26 33.38
C GLY A 657 30.29 19.23 32.22
N GLU A 658 31.24 20.11 31.92
CA GLU A 658 31.16 21.09 30.82
C GLU A 658 31.21 20.39 29.45
N LYS A 659 32.15 19.44 29.24
CA LYS A 659 32.19 18.62 28.02
C LYS A 659 30.90 17.83 27.81
N LEU A 660 30.36 17.21 28.87
CA LEU A 660 29.11 16.46 28.79
C LEU A 660 27.92 17.38 28.43
N GLN A 661 27.85 18.59 28.99
CA GLN A 661 26.82 19.56 28.62
C GLN A 661 26.99 20.02 27.16
N GLN A 662 28.20 20.39 26.73
CA GLN A 662 28.49 20.76 25.34
C GLN A 662 28.11 19.66 24.35
N HIS A 663 28.38 18.39 24.67
CA HIS A 663 28.04 17.28 23.78
C HIS A 663 26.53 16.99 23.76
N LEU A 664 25.84 17.09 24.90
CA LEU A 664 24.38 17.08 24.95
C LEU A 664 23.73 18.27 24.22
N ASP A 665 24.40 19.43 24.18
CA ASP A 665 23.95 20.59 23.43
C ASP A 665 24.13 20.38 21.91
N GLN A 666 25.24 19.76 21.48
CA GLN A 666 25.51 19.39 20.09
C GLN A 666 24.56 18.32 19.55
N VAL A 667 24.35 17.24 20.30
CA VAL A 667 23.52 16.08 19.89
C VAL A 667 22.02 16.42 19.86
N LEU A 668 21.58 17.48 20.54
CA LEU A 668 20.16 17.83 20.69
C LEU A 668 19.76 19.15 19.99
N HIS A 669 20.58 19.63 19.05
CA HIS A 669 20.36 20.89 18.34
C HIS A 669 19.40 20.73 17.15
N TYR A 670 18.14 21.17 17.29
CA TYR A 670 17.13 21.09 16.22
C TYR A 670 16.30 22.38 16.08
N PRO A 671 15.77 22.71 14.89
CA PRO A 671 14.91 23.88 14.69
C PRO A 671 13.55 23.77 15.40
N ASN A 672 13.23 24.79 16.19
CA ASN A 672 11.93 25.39 16.59
C ASN A 672 10.70 24.55 16.99
N GLU A 673 10.50 23.30 16.56
CA GLU A 673 9.36 22.49 16.99
C GLU A 673 9.58 21.84 18.37
N ARG A 674 8.61 22.01 19.28
CA ARG A 674 8.46 21.28 20.56
C ARG A 674 9.66 21.36 21.51
N THR A 675 10.26 22.54 21.65
CA THR A 675 11.42 22.78 22.51
C THR A 675 11.20 22.34 23.96
N VAL A 676 10.04 22.65 24.56
CA VAL A 676 9.73 22.32 25.97
C VAL A 676 9.62 20.80 26.19
N GLU A 677 9.09 20.05 25.22
CA GLU A 677 9.12 18.59 25.27
C GLU A 677 10.56 18.05 25.19
N LYS A 678 11.36 18.55 24.25
CA LYS A 678 12.75 18.13 24.03
C LYS A 678 13.66 18.46 25.23
N ASP A 679 13.46 19.61 25.88
CA ASP A 679 14.19 19.99 27.10
C ASP A 679 13.95 19.03 28.28
N LYS A 680 12.75 18.43 28.39
CA LYS A 680 12.48 17.41 29.41
C LYS A 680 13.22 16.10 29.10
N VAL A 681 13.23 15.68 27.82
CA VAL A 681 14.02 14.51 27.36
C VAL A 681 15.51 14.74 27.65
N LYS A 682 16.04 15.91 27.29
CA LYS A 682 17.42 16.34 27.51
C LYS A 682 17.86 16.26 28.98
N ARG A 683 17.07 16.85 29.89
CA ARG A 683 17.37 16.81 31.34
C ARG A 683 17.33 15.39 31.90
N PHE A 684 16.41 14.56 31.43
CA PHE A 684 16.30 13.17 31.89
C PHE A 684 17.45 12.30 31.37
N LEU A 685 17.85 12.47 30.11
CA LEU A 685 19.04 11.86 29.53
C LEU A 685 20.32 12.25 30.28
N GLN A 686 20.51 13.55 30.58
CA GLN A 686 21.63 14.04 31.39
C GLN A 686 21.67 13.39 32.79
N LEU A 687 20.51 13.07 33.39
CA LEU A 687 20.44 12.34 34.66
C LEU A 687 20.88 10.87 34.51
N PHE A 688 20.50 10.20 33.42
CA PHE A 688 21.01 8.86 33.10
C PHE A 688 22.53 8.86 32.90
N CYS A 689 23.07 9.86 32.19
CA CYS A 689 24.53 10.03 32.07
C CYS A 689 25.19 10.17 33.45
N TYR A 690 24.69 11.04 34.33
CA TYR A 690 25.21 11.15 35.70
C TYR A 690 25.10 9.84 36.49
N LYS A 691 23.98 9.10 36.38
CA LYS A 691 23.82 7.79 37.02
C LYS A 691 24.89 6.81 36.58
N GLN A 692 25.12 6.69 35.28
CA GLN A 692 26.10 5.76 34.71
C GLN A 692 27.53 6.14 35.07
N LEU A 693 27.87 7.44 35.10
CA LEU A 693 29.20 7.91 35.48
C LEU A 693 29.49 7.68 36.97
N LEU A 694 28.49 7.83 37.84
CA LEU A 694 28.58 7.46 39.25
C LEU A 694 28.68 5.93 39.43
N ASP A 695 27.92 5.16 38.65
CA ASP A 695 27.91 3.69 38.70
C ASP A 695 29.25 3.08 38.27
N SER A 696 29.78 3.54 37.13
CA SER A 696 31.09 3.15 36.59
C SER A 696 32.30 3.74 37.33
N LYS A 697 32.07 4.52 38.40
CA LYS A 697 33.10 5.24 39.18
C LYS A 697 33.93 6.24 38.37
N LYS A 698 33.48 6.64 37.17
CA LYS A 698 34.04 7.79 36.43
C LYS A 698 33.81 9.11 37.18
N ILE A 699 32.77 9.16 38.02
CA ILE A 699 32.61 10.18 39.07
C ILE A 699 32.80 9.52 40.44
N ASP A 700 33.70 10.08 41.25
CA ASP A 700 34.08 9.56 42.57
C ASP A 700 34.31 10.69 43.59
N ALA A 701 34.75 10.34 44.80
CA ALA A 701 34.97 11.30 45.90
C ALA A 701 36.11 12.29 45.62
N THR A 702 37.03 11.99 44.68
CA THR A 702 38.13 12.88 44.30
C THR A 702 37.67 13.97 43.34
N ASN A 703 36.78 13.63 42.38
CA ASN A 703 36.43 14.51 41.27
C ASN A 703 35.02 15.11 41.34
N ILE A 704 34.13 14.63 42.22
CA ILE A 704 32.73 15.09 42.34
C ILE A 704 32.57 16.60 42.55
N ILE A 705 33.58 17.28 43.12
CA ILE A 705 33.60 18.74 43.31
C ILE A 705 33.53 19.52 41.98
N HIS A 706 33.93 18.92 40.86
CA HIS A 706 33.83 19.51 39.52
C HIS A 706 32.43 19.32 38.89
N TRP A 707 31.61 18.42 39.43
CA TRP A 707 30.27 18.09 38.91
C TRP A 707 29.16 18.81 39.68
N LYS A 708 29.26 20.15 39.71
CA LYS A 708 28.49 21.04 40.59
C LYS A 708 26.96 20.94 40.49
N ASN A 709 26.43 20.49 39.34
CA ASN A 709 25.00 20.54 39.01
C ASN A 709 24.21 19.23 39.24
N ILE A 710 24.85 18.12 39.64
CA ILE A 710 24.18 16.80 39.75
C ILE A 710 22.94 16.84 40.66
N ASN A 711 23.06 17.45 41.84
CA ASN A 711 21.95 17.53 42.80
C ASN A 711 20.84 18.47 42.35
N VAL A 712 21.16 19.52 41.58
CA VAL A 712 20.16 20.44 41.02
C VAL A 712 19.36 19.72 39.94
N LEU A 713 20.04 19.04 39.00
CA LEU A 713 19.39 18.27 37.94
C LEU A 713 18.51 17.15 38.50
N ALA A 714 19.02 16.34 39.43
CA ALA A 714 18.26 15.24 40.01
C ALA A 714 16.97 15.73 40.67
N ASN A 715 17.01 16.83 41.44
CA ASN A 715 15.80 17.41 42.03
C ASN A 715 14.84 18.00 40.98
N GLN A 716 15.33 18.58 39.87
CA GLN A 716 14.48 18.95 38.74
C GLN A 716 13.83 17.72 38.08
N CYS A 717 14.55 16.60 37.97
CA CYS A 717 14.02 15.37 37.39
C CYS A 717 12.99 14.66 38.29
N LYS A 718 12.97 14.88 39.62
CA LYS A 718 11.84 14.44 40.46
C LYS A 718 10.51 15.07 40.02
N GLN A 719 10.56 16.29 39.45
CA GLN A 719 9.37 17.00 38.98
C GLN A 719 8.76 16.41 37.70
N ILE A 720 9.45 15.53 36.97
CA ILE A 720 8.88 14.79 35.81
C ILE A 720 8.42 13.37 36.15
N SER A 721 8.30 13.03 37.45
CA SER A 721 7.78 11.74 37.90
C SER A 721 6.33 11.46 37.46
N TYR A 722 5.52 12.49 37.18
CA TYR A 722 4.18 12.36 36.58
C TYR A 722 4.20 11.96 35.10
N CYS A 723 5.32 12.22 34.40
CA CYS A 723 5.58 11.75 33.05
C CYS A 723 6.12 10.31 33.07
N VAL A 724 7.13 10.08 33.92
CA VAL A 724 7.84 8.79 34.01
C VAL A 724 7.94 8.35 35.46
N PRO A 725 7.13 7.37 35.92
CA PRO A 725 7.13 6.91 37.32
C PRO A 725 8.49 6.42 37.83
N GLY A 726 9.37 5.93 36.95
CA GLY A 726 10.74 5.55 37.29
C GLY A 726 11.69 6.73 37.60
N ALA A 727 11.34 7.96 37.21
CA ALA A 727 12.24 9.12 37.33
C ALA A 727 12.56 9.49 38.78
N LEU A 728 11.61 9.28 39.71
CA LEU A 728 11.81 9.55 41.14
C LEU A 728 12.89 8.62 41.71
N LYS A 729 12.72 7.29 41.55
CA LYS A 729 13.70 6.28 41.99
C LYS A 729 15.10 6.49 41.38
N LEU A 730 15.18 6.93 40.12
CA LEU A 730 16.45 7.26 39.48
C LEU A 730 17.09 8.51 40.11
N ALA A 731 16.32 9.59 40.28
CA ALA A 731 16.81 10.83 40.86
C ALA A 731 17.27 10.67 42.32
N ASP A 732 16.54 9.89 43.12
CA ASP A 732 16.95 9.52 44.48
C ASP A 732 18.27 8.73 44.45
N SER A 733 18.37 7.69 43.63
CA SER A 733 19.60 6.89 43.53
C SER A 733 20.82 7.67 43.03
N VAL A 734 20.64 8.71 42.21
CA VAL A 734 21.71 9.67 41.86
C VAL A 734 22.07 10.57 43.04
N LEU A 735 21.08 11.08 43.78
CA LEU A 735 21.29 11.93 44.95
C LEU A 735 21.98 11.19 46.09
N ASP A 736 21.54 9.98 46.44
CA ASP A 736 22.14 9.17 47.50
C ASP A 736 23.63 8.92 47.23
N ARG A 737 23.96 8.57 45.98
CA ARG A 737 25.34 8.33 45.54
C ARG A 737 26.16 9.63 45.48
N TYR A 738 25.57 10.75 45.08
CA TYR A 738 26.18 12.09 45.14
C TYR A 738 26.46 12.53 46.60
N HIS A 739 25.51 12.33 47.51
CA HIS A 739 25.64 12.68 48.93
C HIS A 739 26.60 11.77 49.69
N THR A 740 26.74 10.51 49.28
CA THR A 740 27.76 9.58 49.81
C THR A 740 29.18 10.00 49.42
N LEU A 741 29.37 10.49 48.17
CA LEU A 741 30.69 10.85 47.64
C LEU A 741 31.11 12.29 47.96
N LYS A 742 30.16 13.20 48.17
CA LYS A 742 30.45 14.60 48.52
C LYS A 742 30.66 14.72 50.04
N PRO A 743 31.86 15.12 50.52
CA PRO A 743 32.13 15.21 51.94
C PRO A 743 31.16 16.18 52.63
N LEU A 744 30.56 15.71 53.73
CA LEU A 744 29.79 16.54 54.65
C LEU A 744 30.72 17.55 55.34
N VAL A 745 30.83 18.74 54.76
CA VAL A 745 31.44 19.90 55.45
C VAL A 745 30.66 20.11 56.75
N PRO A 746 31.29 19.98 57.93
CA PRO A 746 30.59 20.20 59.19
C PRO A 746 30.04 21.63 59.22
N LYS A 747 28.77 21.80 59.57
CA LYS A 747 28.24 23.13 59.90
C LYS A 747 29.11 23.69 61.02
N ALA A 748 29.81 24.80 60.74
CA ALA A 748 30.64 25.46 61.73
C ALA A 748 29.80 25.78 62.98
N THR A 749 30.15 25.19 64.11
CA THR A 749 29.50 25.48 65.38
C THR A 749 29.75 26.95 65.74
N PRO A 750 28.71 27.72 66.10
CA PRO A 750 28.91 29.11 66.51
C PRO A 750 29.77 29.13 67.77
N ARG A 751 30.92 29.82 67.70
CA ARG A 751 31.83 29.97 68.84
C ARG A 751 31.12 30.74 69.96
N CYS A 752 31.18 30.20 71.17
CA CYS A 752 30.74 30.91 72.38
C CYS A 752 31.82 31.88 72.89
N GLY A 753 31.39 32.85 73.71
CA GLY A 753 32.13 34.06 74.08
C GLY A 753 31.62 35.24 73.24
N GLY A 754 31.01 36.30 73.78
CA GLY A 754 31.12 36.89 75.12
C GLY A 754 31.80 38.25 74.96
N LEU A 755 31.28 39.38 75.45
CA LEU A 755 30.37 39.61 76.58
C LEU A 755 29.51 40.89 76.42
N ILE A 756 28.43 40.98 77.22
CA ILE A 756 27.76 42.20 77.75
C ILE A 756 26.85 43.05 76.82
N SER A 757 25.57 43.13 77.22
CA SER A 757 24.61 44.28 77.21
C SER A 757 24.44 45.14 75.93
N ALA A 758 23.22 45.45 75.46
CA ALA A 758 22.05 45.86 76.26
C ALA A 758 20.67 45.47 75.68
N ARG A 759 19.61 45.83 76.41
CA ARG A 759 18.20 45.61 76.06
C ARG A 759 17.80 46.43 74.81
N CYS A 760 16.93 45.88 73.95
CA CYS A 760 15.54 46.37 73.88
C CYS A 760 14.59 45.46 73.06
N THR A 761 13.33 45.52 73.47
CA THR A 761 12.07 45.19 72.76
C THR A 761 12.15 44.68 71.31
N GLY A 762 11.59 43.49 71.06
CA GLY A 762 11.40 42.97 69.70
C GLY A 762 10.24 43.63 68.95
N VAL A 763 10.25 43.50 67.62
CA VAL A 763 9.16 43.87 66.71
C VAL A 763 8.82 42.66 65.84
N ARG A 764 7.54 42.28 65.77
CA ARG A 764 7.06 41.21 64.87
C ARG A 764 7.15 41.67 63.41
N ALA A 765 7.39 40.74 62.49
CA ALA A 765 7.21 41.01 61.07
C ALA A 765 5.74 41.35 60.77
N LEU A 766 5.49 42.45 60.04
CA LEU A 766 4.18 42.77 59.49
C LEU A 766 3.96 41.95 58.20
N ASN A 767 2.95 41.10 58.20
CA ASN A 767 2.42 40.48 56.99
C ASN A 767 1.33 41.41 56.41
N PRO A 768 1.34 41.77 55.10
CA PRO A 768 0.39 42.75 54.55
C PRO A 768 -1.00 42.15 54.27
N LYS A 769 -1.69 41.74 55.36
CA LYS A 769 -3.14 41.58 55.59
C LYS A 769 -3.29 40.97 56.99
N GLY A 770 -4.11 41.60 57.83
CA GLY A 770 -4.23 41.26 59.25
C GLY A 770 -5.04 40.00 59.57
N ASP A 771 -5.19 39.78 60.86
CA ASP A 771 -6.13 38.89 61.57
C ASP A 771 -5.76 37.39 61.68
N GLU A 772 -5.02 37.09 62.77
CA GLU A 772 -4.98 35.78 63.48
C GLU A 772 -6.41 35.38 63.94
N ILE A 773 -6.85 34.13 64.15
CA ILE A 773 -6.23 32.82 64.49
C ILE A 773 -7.08 31.69 63.80
N VAL A 774 -7.15 30.37 64.09
CA VAL A 774 -6.72 29.44 65.17
C VAL A 774 -6.42 28.05 64.55
N VAL A 775 -5.46 27.27 65.08
CA VAL A 775 -5.46 25.77 64.96
C VAL A 775 -5.00 25.13 66.28
N PRO A 776 -5.78 24.24 66.94
CA PRO A 776 -5.37 23.54 68.16
C PRO A 776 -4.37 22.40 67.94
N THR A 777 -3.80 21.89 69.04
CA THR A 777 -2.71 20.90 69.06
C THR A 777 -3.19 19.43 69.08
N ALA A 778 -2.25 18.51 68.81
CA ALA A 778 -2.31 17.04 68.94
C ALA A 778 -2.90 16.27 67.74
N ALA A 779 -2.46 15.03 67.43
CA ALA A 779 -1.51 14.16 68.13
C ALA A 779 -0.54 13.41 67.21
N ARG A 780 0.64 13.03 67.74
CA ARG A 780 1.48 11.96 67.19
C ARG A 780 0.80 10.59 67.39
N ARG A 781 0.82 9.70 66.39
CA ARG A 781 1.23 8.27 66.53
C ARG A 781 1.07 7.47 65.23
N LEU A 782 2.12 6.66 64.94
CA LEU A 782 2.12 5.49 64.05
C LEU A 782 1.83 5.79 62.56
N TYR A 783 2.31 5.01 61.57
CA TYR A 783 2.88 3.66 61.60
C TYR A 783 4.29 3.59 60.99
N GLN A 784 5.02 2.52 61.33
CA GLN A 784 6.01 1.90 60.45
C GLN A 784 5.29 0.84 59.61
N PHE A 785 5.55 0.80 58.30
CA PHE A 785 5.91 -0.40 57.52
C PHE A 785 6.40 0.02 56.13
#